data_AF-A0A3S4UG47-F1
#
_entry.id   AF-A0A3S4UG47-F1
#
_cell.length_a   1.000
_cell.length_b   1.000
_cell.length_c   1.000
_cell.angle_alpha   90.00
_cell.angle_beta   90.00
_cell.angle_gamma   90.00
#
_symmetry.space_group_name_H-M   'P 1'
#
loop_
_entity.id
_entity.type
_entity.pdbx_description
1 polymer ?
#
loop_
_entity_poly.entity_id
_entity_poly.type
_entity_poly.pdbx_seq_one_letter_code
_entity_poly.pdbx_strand_id
1 'polypeptide(L)'
;MNLQKSLELIKIIEEFKIHLKTEEGKFHLNYLKEKEPKETKQILEKLKTLPKDSREFVDLVLYGLLPNSDTKYARRVSIAPAFMNIRKFFARFNYTESDWKELSNLIYQLVIRFQENPSDLENLIRSFISHRLSKGIQCGSLTPIFFALNPNFPIINSREIRTYRILSFLIYGKKDELSQRLEDYPSNIDKIKKFTNTLSDIYGFNEIIDMAVLDLFCYWYDEYMREDKKTKREKSLEIKKEIPPIEEKQITKFLQILACSPPQPFLIETLQKLDGEGKIIYNTEFQRGEVWDLVRKQKLIDSILRGYSINTIFLRQTNNGYECLDGQQRLKTILKDFLKNKLPINPKITPEFKRETCFDELPDSLKSKIRSYIIYAIILYTNEDEETCKIFLRLQEGLPLNSAEKLNAMTGFLRNEIIELAKHPFMKKLCIKDYRFSHRYIIAQAYLLTLRNQITDVKFRNLQEIYNTYKDVRPPQIVSDTVKKTLKFLDKEFEEDAKIIKYNADFISLYLLGKHILDNYVTSHNVGLKDFFIQFAAKVGEIESSEKEEDAPYYDYKTYRKTSADSRGSIERRFYIILSKFLEFNPKLQPKDPIRKFDYWEKLAVYWRDKGVCQICGKKVSFEEGTVDHKIPHSKGGLTTIENGQWSCASCNSRKLDKY
;
A
#
# COMPACT_ATOMS: atom_id res chain seq x y z
N MET A 1 16.37 -24.82 -21.78
CA MET A 1 16.02 -24.93 -20.35
C MET A 1 17.24 -24.51 -19.54
N ASN A 2 17.10 -23.68 -18.50
CA ASN A 2 18.24 -23.27 -17.67
C ASN A 2 18.67 -24.49 -16.83
N LEU A 3 19.90 -24.99 -17.03
CA LEU A 3 20.41 -26.23 -16.41
C LEU A 3 20.26 -26.22 -14.89
N GLN A 4 20.47 -25.06 -14.27
CA GLN A 4 20.36 -24.88 -12.82
C GLN A 4 18.91 -25.03 -12.31
N LYS A 5 17.91 -24.55 -13.07
CA LYS A 5 16.49 -24.70 -12.73
C LYS A 5 16.00 -26.14 -12.87
N SER A 6 16.56 -26.87 -13.84
CA SER A 6 16.25 -28.29 -14.03
C SER A 6 16.75 -29.14 -12.87
N LEU A 7 17.96 -28.86 -12.37
CA LEU A 7 18.54 -29.57 -11.22
C LEU A 7 17.77 -29.29 -9.92
N GLU A 8 17.30 -28.05 -9.72
CA GLU A 8 16.47 -27.70 -8.56
C GLU A 8 15.16 -28.49 -8.54
N LEU A 9 14.48 -28.61 -9.70
CA LEU A 9 13.23 -29.36 -9.79
C LEU A 9 13.42 -30.86 -9.56
N ILE A 10 14.48 -31.46 -10.11
CA ILE A 10 14.81 -32.88 -9.88
C ILE A 10 15.01 -33.14 -8.38
N LYS A 11 15.73 -32.25 -7.69
CA LYS A 11 15.94 -32.38 -6.24
C LYS A 11 14.62 -32.38 -5.47
N ILE A 12 13.72 -31.43 -5.78
CA ILE A 12 12.39 -31.34 -5.14
C ILE A 12 11.60 -32.63 -5.35
N ILE A 13 11.64 -33.19 -6.57
CA ILE A 13 10.93 -34.44 -6.90
C ILE A 13 11.48 -35.60 -6.08
N GLU A 14 12.80 -35.76 -6.00
CA GLU A 14 13.41 -36.86 -5.25
C GLU A 14 13.16 -36.76 -3.74
N GLU A 15 13.20 -35.55 -3.16
CA GLU A 15 12.83 -35.34 -1.76
C GLU A 15 11.36 -35.66 -1.50
N PHE A 16 10.47 -35.31 -2.43
CA PHE A 16 9.07 -35.69 -2.33
C PHE A 16 8.86 -37.21 -2.44
N LYS A 17 9.57 -37.90 -3.33
CA LYS A 17 9.50 -39.37 -3.44
C LYS A 17 9.88 -40.08 -2.14
N ILE A 18 10.74 -39.47 -1.32
CA ILE A 18 11.02 -39.95 0.04
C ILE A 18 9.82 -39.70 0.95
N HIS A 19 9.27 -38.47 0.95
CA HIS A 19 8.07 -38.14 1.75
C HIS A 19 6.87 -39.04 1.42
N LEU A 20 6.69 -39.39 0.15
CA LEU A 20 5.64 -40.30 -0.32
C LEU A 20 5.66 -41.67 0.39
N LYS A 21 6.84 -42.11 0.84
CA LYS A 21 7.04 -43.40 1.55
C LYS A 21 6.89 -43.30 3.07
N THR A 22 6.79 -42.09 3.62
CA THR A 22 6.62 -41.86 5.06
C THR A 22 5.22 -42.25 5.53
N GLU A 23 5.07 -42.48 6.83
CA GLU A 23 3.76 -42.79 7.42
C GLU A 23 2.76 -41.63 7.25
N GLU A 24 3.23 -40.38 7.27
CA GLU A 24 2.40 -39.21 7.00
C GLU A 24 1.91 -39.17 5.54
N GLY A 25 2.81 -39.39 4.57
CA GLY A 25 2.44 -39.44 3.15
C GLY A 25 1.45 -40.57 2.84
N LYS A 26 1.66 -41.76 3.41
CA LYS A 26 0.72 -42.88 3.30
C LYS A 26 -0.62 -42.56 3.95
N PHE A 27 -0.63 -41.93 5.14
CA PHE A 27 -1.84 -41.53 5.83
C PHE A 27 -2.66 -40.53 5.00
N HIS A 28 -2.01 -39.50 4.45
CA HIS A 28 -2.67 -38.49 3.61
C HIS A 28 -3.28 -39.11 2.35
N LEU A 29 -2.55 -39.98 1.65
CA LEU A 29 -3.06 -40.69 0.48
C LEU A 29 -4.23 -41.61 0.83
N ASN A 30 -4.13 -42.37 1.92
CA ASN A 30 -5.23 -43.22 2.39
C ASN A 30 -6.46 -42.37 2.74
N TYR A 31 -6.27 -41.19 3.33
CA TYR A 31 -7.36 -40.27 3.62
C TYR A 31 -8.07 -39.82 2.34
N LEU A 32 -7.30 -39.35 1.33
CA LEU A 32 -7.85 -38.88 0.06
C LEU A 32 -8.47 -39.98 -0.80
N LYS A 33 -7.90 -41.18 -0.81
CA LYS A 33 -8.34 -42.29 -1.67
C LYS A 33 -9.47 -43.12 -1.07
N GLU A 34 -9.48 -43.29 0.24
CA GLU A 34 -10.43 -44.19 0.91
C GLU A 34 -11.42 -43.42 1.79
N LYS A 35 -10.91 -42.62 2.74
CA LYS A 35 -11.75 -42.01 3.79
C LYS A 35 -12.67 -40.91 3.27
N GLU A 36 -12.11 -39.89 2.60
CA GLU A 36 -12.87 -38.74 2.10
C GLU A 36 -13.94 -39.16 1.06
N PRO A 37 -13.66 -40.05 0.09
CA PRO A 37 -14.68 -40.58 -0.82
C PRO A 37 -15.80 -41.35 -0.10
N LYS A 38 -15.43 -42.20 0.87
CA LYS A 38 -16.41 -42.99 1.64
C LYS A 38 -17.34 -42.09 2.45
N GLU A 39 -16.79 -41.14 3.20
CA GLU A 39 -17.58 -40.21 4.02
C GLU A 39 -18.43 -39.27 3.15
N THR A 40 -17.89 -38.81 2.01
CA THR A 40 -18.67 -37.99 1.05
C THR A 40 -19.86 -38.76 0.50
N LYS A 41 -19.68 -40.02 0.09
CA LYS A 41 -20.79 -40.87 -0.39
C LYS A 41 -21.82 -41.12 0.70
N GLN A 42 -21.41 -41.41 1.93
CA GLN A 42 -22.33 -41.59 3.07
C GLN A 42 -23.17 -40.34 3.35
N ILE A 43 -22.56 -39.16 3.28
CA ILE A 43 -23.29 -37.89 3.44
C ILE A 43 -24.30 -37.69 2.30
N LEU A 44 -23.92 -37.98 1.06
CA LEU A 44 -24.85 -37.87 -0.08
C LEU A 44 -26.03 -38.84 0.04
N GLU A 45 -25.80 -40.10 0.44
CA GLU A 45 -26.89 -41.05 0.70
C GLU A 45 -27.83 -40.57 1.82
N LYS A 46 -27.28 -40.00 2.90
CA LYS A 46 -28.09 -39.38 3.96
C LYS A 46 -28.87 -38.16 3.45
N LEU A 47 -28.24 -37.31 2.63
CA LEU A 47 -28.90 -36.13 2.06
C LEU A 47 -30.05 -36.51 1.11
N LYS A 48 -29.99 -37.66 0.44
CA LYS A 48 -31.09 -38.15 -0.42
C LYS A 48 -32.38 -38.40 0.36
N THR A 49 -32.30 -38.88 1.59
CA THR A 49 -33.48 -39.24 2.41
C THR A 49 -34.07 -38.07 3.20
N LEU A 50 -33.32 -36.97 3.37
CA LEU A 50 -33.77 -35.81 4.14
C LEU A 50 -34.67 -34.84 3.33
N PRO A 51 -35.71 -34.25 3.95
CA PRO A 51 -36.49 -33.17 3.34
C PRO A 51 -35.60 -31.96 3.02
N LYS A 52 -35.69 -31.45 1.79
CA LYS A 52 -34.81 -30.41 1.25
C LYS A 52 -34.91 -29.04 1.93
N ASP A 53 -36.02 -28.80 2.63
CA ASP A 53 -36.26 -27.59 3.41
C ASP A 53 -35.95 -27.74 4.90
N SER A 54 -35.55 -28.94 5.34
CA SER A 54 -35.27 -29.22 6.74
C SER A 54 -33.96 -28.57 7.19
N ARG A 55 -33.91 -28.17 8.46
CA ARG A 55 -32.68 -27.63 9.08
C ARG A 55 -31.54 -28.66 9.06
N GLU A 56 -31.85 -29.94 9.24
CA GLU A 56 -30.85 -31.01 9.19
C GLU A 56 -30.23 -31.13 7.79
N PHE A 57 -31.02 -31.03 6.73
CA PHE A 57 -30.49 -31.04 5.35
C PHE A 57 -29.53 -29.87 5.12
N VAL A 58 -29.95 -28.65 5.47
CA VAL A 58 -29.12 -27.43 5.35
C VAL A 58 -27.81 -27.58 6.12
N ASP A 59 -27.88 -27.96 7.39
CA ASP A 59 -26.69 -28.10 8.23
C ASP A 59 -25.76 -29.20 7.71
N LEU A 60 -26.30 -30.30 7.19
CA LEU A 60 -25.50 -31.41 6.64
C LEU A 60 -24.83 -31.04 5.31
N VAL A 61 -25.47 -30.24 4.45
CA VAL A 61 -24.81 -29.70 3.25
C VAL A 61 -23.68 -28.73 3.64
N LEU A 62 -23.99 -27.77 4.51
CA LEU A 62 -23.07 -26.67 4.83
C LEU A 62 -21.87 -27.11 5.69
N TYR A 63 -22.09 -27.99 6.65
CA TYR A 63 -21.08 -28.41 7.62
C TYR A 63 -20.62 -29.87 7.46
N GLY A 64 -21.26 -30.65 6.60
CA GLY A 64 -20.86 -32.02 6.29
C GLY A 64 -20.33 -32.19 4.87
N LEU A 65 -21.11 -31.82 3.87
CA LEU A 65 -20.73 -32.01 2.47
C LEU A 65 -19.61 -31.07 2.04
N LEU A 66 -19.70 -29.79 2.39
CA LEU A 66 -18.63 -28.82 2.14
C LEU A 66 -17.37 -29.11 2.96
N PRO A 67 -16.17 -28.80 2.43
CA PRO A 67 -14.92 -29.11 3.09
C PRO A 67 -14.68 -28.17 4.28
N ASN A 68 -14.93 -28.67 5.50
CA ASN A 68 -14.81 -27.91 6.73
C ASN A 68 -13.54 -28.28 7.52
N SER A 69 -12.95 -27.28 8.20
CA SER A 69 -11.87 -27.48 9.18
C SER A 69 -12.40 -28.15 10.45
N ASP A 70 -11.50 -28.77 11.21
CA ASP A 70 -11.82 -29.34 12.52
C ASP A 70 -12.27 -28.25 13.49
N THR A 71 -13.58 -28.15 13.67
CA THR A 71 -14.25 -27.17 14.53
C THR A 71 -15.52 -27.78 15.09
N LYS A 72 -16.04 -27.21 16.18
CA LYS A 72 -17.31 -27.64 16.79
C LYS A 72 -18.54 -27.59 15.87
N TYR A 73 -18.44 -26.94 14.71
CA TYR A 73 -19.53 -26.83 13.74
C TYR A 73 -19.50 -27.95 12.70
N ALA A 74 -18.31 -28.49 12.43
CA ALA A 74 -18.11 -29.48 11.38
C ALA A 74 -18.84 -30.79 11.71
N ARG A 75 -19.60 -31.29 10.74
CA ARG A 75 -20.18 -32.64 10.73
C ARG A 75 -19.23 -33.65 10.07
N ARG A 76 -18.37 -33.15 9.17
CA ARG A 76 -17.24 -33.88 8.59
C ARG A 76 -16.05 -32.92 8.51
N VAL A 77 -14.87 -33.42 8.87
CA VAL A 77 -13.60 -32.70 8.66
C VAL A 77 -13.04 -33.14 7.32
N SER A 78 -12.66 -32.19 6.47
CA SER A 78 -11.99 -32.47 5.22
C SER A 78 -10.49 -32.27 5.36
N ILE A 79 -9.69 -33.09 4.68
CA ILE A 79 -8.23 -32.91 4.62
C ILE A 79 -7.82 -31.67 3.81
N ALA A 80 -8.71 -31.19 2.94
CA ALA A 80 -8.54 -29.96 2.15
C ALA A 80 -9.63 -28.92 2.52
N PRO A 81 -9.62 -28.38 3.75
CA PRO A 81 -10.72 -27.54 4.24
C PRO A 81 -10.75 -26.15 3.60
N ALA A 82 -11.96 -25.67 3.29
CA ALA A 82 -12.20 -24.30 2.82
C ALA A 82 -12.86 -23.41 3.88
N PHE A 83 -13.60 -24.01 4.82
CA PHE A 83 -14.43 -23.27 5.78
C PHE A 83 -14.13 -23.66 7.22
N MET A 84 -13.86 -22.66 8.08
CA MET A 84 -13.94 -22.85 9.54
C MET A 84 -15.39 -22.71 10.04
N ASN A 85 -16.15 -21.81 9.42
CA ASN A 85 -17.59 -21.63 9.64
C ASN A 85 -18.16 -20.89 8.44
N ILE A 86 -18.91 -21.60 7.59
CA ILE A 86 -19.42 -21.02 6.34
C ILE A 86 -20.40 -19.86 6.59
N ARG A 87 -21.26 -19.93 7.61
CA ARG A 87 -22.18 -18.83 7.92
C ARG A 87 -21.44 -17.55 8.32
N LYS A 88 -20.35 -17.67 9.10
CA LYS A 88 -19.47 -16.52 9.41
C LYS A 88 -18.69 -16.05 8.19
N PHE A 89 -18.24 -16.95 7.32
CA PHE A 89 -17.52 -16.60 6.10
C PHE A 89 -18.37 -15.72 5.17
N PHE A 90 -19.68 -15.99 5.10
CA PHE A 90 -20.64 -15.18 4.33
C PHE A 90 -21.35 -14.09 5.15
N ALA A 91 -20.89 -13.74 6.35
CA ALA A 91 -21.57 -12.77 7.22
C ALA A 91 -21.81 -11.41 6.55
N ARG A 92 -20.89 -10.96 5.69
CA ARG A 92 -21.01 -9.71 4.92
C ARG A 92 -22.16 -9.67 3.91
N PHE A 93 -22.75 -10.82 3.57
CA PHE A 93 -23.84 -10.92 2.60
C PHE A 93 -25.23 -10.96 3.25
N ASN A 94 -25.32 -10.97 4.60
CA ASN A 94 -26.58 -10.94 5.35
C ASN A 94 -27.61 -12.00 4.90
N TYR A 95 -27.16 -13.22 4.59
CA TYR A 95 -28.04 -14.30 4.16
C TYR A 95 -29.08 -14.66 5.23
N THR A 96 -30.35 -14.65 4.83
CA THR A 96 -31.49 -15.12 5.61
C THR A 96 -31.50 -16.65 5.70
N GLU A 97 -32.32 -17.22 6.59
CA GLU A 97 -32.52 -18.68 6.62
C GLU A 97 -33.07 -19.22 5.28
N SER A 98 -33.84 -18.42 4.54
CA SER A 98 -34.30 -18.79 3.19
C SER A 98 -33.15 -18.87 2.20
N ASP A 99 -32.22 -17.91 2.24
CA ASP A 99 -31.03 -17.93 1.37
C ASP A 99 -30.14 -19.16 1.68
N TRP A 100 -30.00 -19.55 2.95
CA TRP A 100 -29.24 -20.75 3.33
C TRP A 100 -29.87 -22.04 2.82
N LYS A 101 -31.20 -22.13 2.83
CA LYS A 101 -31.93 -23.26 2.22
C LYS A 101 -31.70 -23.31 0.72
N GLU A 102 -31.84 -22.18 0.04
CA GLU A 102 -31.67 -22.07 -1.41
C GLU A 102 -30.23 -22.42 -1.82
N LEU A 103 -29.21 -21.85 -1.16
CA LEU A 103 -27.81 -22.17 -1.42
C LEU A 103 -27.48 -23.65 -1.17
N SER A 104 -28.00 -24.25 -0.09
CA SER A 104 -27.76 -25.66 0.22
C SER A 104 -28.34 -26.58 -0.86
N ASN A 105 -29.53 -26.24 -1.38
CA ASN A 105 -30.14 -26.96 -2.49
C ASN A 105 -29.34 -26.82 -3.78
N LEU A 106 -28.85 -25.61 -4.10
CA LEU A 106 -28.00 -25.39 -5.29
C LEU A 106 -26.71 -26.21 -5.22
N ILE A 107 -26.03 -26.22 -4.07
CA ILE A 107 -24.81 -27.01 -3.88
C ILE A 107 -25.11 -28.51 -4.01
N TYR A 108 -26.17 -28.99 -3.35
CA TYR A 108 -26.57 -30.39 -3.42
C TYR A 108 -26.90 -30.82 -4.86
N GLN A 109 -27.67 -30.01 -5.60
CA GLN A 109 -28.03 -30.30 -6.99
C GLN A 109 -26.81 -30.33 -7.90
N LEU A 110 -25.87 -29.39 -7.74
CA LEU A 110 -24.62 -29.38 -8.48
C LEU A 110 -23.83 -30.67 -8.25
N VAL A 111 -23.70 -31.08 -6.99
CA VAL A 111 -22.92 -32.27 -6.62
C VAL A 111 -23.56 -33.57 -7.10
N ILE A 112 -24.88 -33.72 -6.98
CA ILE A 112 -25.59 -34.92 -7.47
C ILE A 112 -25.51 -35.02 -8.99
N ARG A 113 -25.77 -33.92 -9.72
CA ARG A 113 -25.68 -33.94 -11.19
C ARG A 113 -24.26 -34.22 -11.67
N PHE A 114 -23.26 -33.69 -10.95
CA PHE A 114 -21.87 -34.03 -11.22
C PHE A 114 -21.58 -35.52 -10.96
N GLN A 115 -22.12 -36.11 -9.89
CA GLN A 115 -21.97 -37.54 -9.61
C GLN A 115 -22.58 -38.42 -10.72
N GLU A 116 -23.72 -38.01 -11.26
CA GLU A 116 -24.44 -38.72 -12.33
C GLU A 116 -23.75 -38.57 -13.70
N ASN A 117 -23.33 -37.35 -14.05
CA ASN A 117 -22.66 -37.07 -15.32
C ASN A 117 -21.49 -36.06 -15.16
N PRO A 118 -20.29 -36.55 -14.79
CA PRO A 118 -19.11 -35.69 -14.63
C PRO A 118 -18.68 -34.98 -15.93
N SER A 119 -19.07 -35.50 -17.11
CA SER A 119 -18.67 -34.94 -18.40
C SER A 119 -19.36 -33.60 -18.71
N ASP A 120 -20.49 -33.31 -18.07
CA ASP A 120 -21.27 -32.08 -18.24
C ASP A 120 -20.84 -30.95 -17.28
N LEU A 121 -19.68 -31.10 -16.63
CA LEU A 121 -19.18 -30.20 -15.59
C LEU A 121 -19.22 -28.71 -15.98
N GLU A 122 -18.88 -28.37 -17.23
CA GLU A 122 -18.86 -26.98 -17.69
C GLU A 122 -20.26 -26.34 -17.64
N ASN A 123 -21.29 -27.05 -18.09
CA ASN A 123 -22.67 -26.55 -18.06
C ASN A 123 -23.21 -26.51 -16.63
N LEU A 124 -22.89 -27.52 -15.83
CA LEU A 124 -23.26 -27.58 -14.41
C LEU A 124 -22.70 -26.37 -13.63
N ILE A 125 -21.42 -26.04 -13.84
CA ILE A 125 -20.79 -24.87 -13.24
C ILE A 125 -21.45 -23.59 -13.74
N ARG A 126 -21.68 -23.43 -15.05
CA ARG A 126 -22.34 -22.25 -15.62
C ARG A 126 -23.72 -22.00 -15.00
N SER A 127 -24.51 -23.06 -14.85
CA SER A 127 -25.83 -22.98 -14.21
C SER A 127 -25.75 -22.65 -12.72
N PHE A 128 -24.70 -23.08 -12.02
CA PHE A 128 -24.51 -22.76 -10.61
C PHE A 128 -24.06 -21.30 -10.41
N ILE A 129 -23.08 -20.83 -11.20
CA ILE A 129 -22.52 -19.48 -11.05
C ILE A 129 -23.49 -18.37 -11.49
N SER A 130 -24.48 -18.68 -12.35
CA SER A 130 -25.53 -17.73 -12.72
C SER A 130 -26.43 -17.35 -11.54
N HIS A 131 -26.46 -18.17 -10.48
CA HIS A 131 -27.27 -17.89 -9.30
C HIS A 131 -26.60 -16.85 -8.38
N ARG A 132 -27.35 -15.86 -7.87
CA ARG A 132 -26.81 -14.79 -6.99
C ARG A 132 -26.11 -15.31 -5.73
N LEU A 133 -26.58 -16.44 -5.19
CA LEU A 133 -26.09 -17.05 -3.95
C LEU A 133 -24.79 -17.84 -4.11
N SER A 134 -24.38 -18.13 -5.34
CA SER A 134 -23.09 -18.81 -5.59
C SER A 134 -21.89 -17.86 -5.43
N LYS A 135 -22.13 -16.54 -5.38
CA LYS A 135 -21.10 -15.51 -5.25
C LYS A 135 -20.26 -15.69 -4.00
N GLY A 136 -19.00 -16.10 -4.17
CA GLY A 136 -18.05 -16.32 -3.07
C GLY A 136 -17.73 -17.80 -2.85
N ILE A 137 -18.46 -18.71 -3.49
CA ILE A 137 -18.07 -20.11 -3.63
C ILE A 137 -17.02 -20.20 -4.74
N GLN A 138 -15.84 -20.70 -4.39
CA GLN A 138 -14.67 -20.77 -5.28
C GLN A 138 -14.27 -22.23 -5.54
N CYS A 139 -13.26 -22.47 -6.37
CA CYS A 139 -12.74 -23.82 -6.61
C CYS A 139 -12.45 -24.57 -5.30
N GLY A 140 -11.81 -23.92 -4.32
CA GLY A 140 -11.48 -24.57 -3.04
C GLY A 140 -12.70 -25.02 -2.25
N SER A 141 -13.87 -24.43 -2.50
CA SER A 141 -15.12 -24.77 -1.81
C SER A 141 -15.78 -26.05 -2.34
N LEU A 142 -15.57 -26.40 -3.62
CA LEU A 142 -16.32 -27.47 -4.29
C LEU A 142 -15.43 -28.57 -4.89
N THR A 143 -14.22 -28.23 -5.35
CA THR A 143 -13.32 -29.21 -5.99
C THR A 143 -12.88 -30.34 -5.06
N PRO A 144 -12.74 -30.19 -3.73
CA PRO A 144 -12.55 -31.34 -2.83
C PRO A 144 -13.69 -32.37 -2.89
N ILE A 145 -14.93 -31.92 -3.09
CA ILE A 145 -16.09 -32.80 -3.24
C ILE A 145 -16.02 -33.51 -4.59
N PHE A 146 -15.75 -32.76 -5.67
CA PHE A 146 -15.63 -33.33 -7.01
C PHE A 146 -14.53 -34.39 -7.08
N PHE A 147 -13.38 -34.11 -6.46
CA PHE A 147 -12.28 -35.06 -6.34
C PHE A 147 -12.69 -36.33 -5.56
N ALA A 148 -13.37 -36.17 -4.42
CA ALA A 148 -13.84 -37.30 -3.61
C ALA A 148 -14.86 -38.19 -4.35
N LEU A 149 -15.60 -37.63 -5.30
CA LEU A 149 -16.54 -38.38 -6.15
C LEU A 149 -15.88 -39.00 -7.38
N ASN A 150 -14.95 -38.28 -8.00
CA ASN A 150 -14.23 -38.71 -9.17
C ASN A 150 -12.79 -38.16 -9.15
N PRO A 151 -11.78 -39.02 -8.91
CA PRO A 151 -10.39 -38.59 -8.71
C PRO A 151 -9.73 -38.04 -9.98
N ASN A 152 -10.37 -38.14 -11.16
CA ASN A 152 -9.89 -37.49 -12.38
C ASN A 152 -10.05 -35.96 -12.36
N PHE A 153 -10.75 -35.42 -11.36
CA PHE A 153 -11.03 -34.00 -11.19
C PHE A 153 -10.20 -33.46 -10.02
N PRO A 154 -9.03 -32.82 -10.27
CA PRO A 154 -8.10 -32.41 -9.22
C PRO A 154 -8.67 -31.37 -8.27
N ILE A 155 -8.20 -31.41 -7.01
CA ILE A 155 -8.47 -30.36 -6.03
C ILE A 155 -7.76 -29.07 -6.48
N ILE A 156 -8.49 -27.95 -6.46
CA ILE A 156 -7.94 -26.62 -6.76
C ILE A 156 -8.33 -25.68 -5.63
N ASN A 157 -7.42 -25.51 -4.68
CA ASN A 157 -7.47 -24.56 -3.58
C ASN A 157 -6.27 -23.58 -3.66
N SER A 158 -6.13 -22.72 -2.66
CA SER A 158 -5.06 -21.70 -2.63
C SER A 158 -3.65 -22.29 -2.66
N ARG A 159 -3.49 -23.54 -2.22
CA ARG A 159 -2.23 -24.27 -2.16
C ARG A 159 -1.81 -24.76 -3.54
N GLU A 160 -2.68 -25.44 -4.28
CA GLU A 160 -2.36 -25.96 -5.61
C GLU A 160 -2.13 -24.80 -6.58
N ILE A 161 -2.91 -23.71 -6.47
CA ILE A 161 -2.67 -22.48 -7.24
C ILE A 161 -1.26 -21.93 -7.01
N ARG A 162 -0.80 -21.93 -5.76
CA ARG A 162 0.53 -21.42 -5.39
C ARG A 162 1.65 -22.33 -5.88
N THR A 163 1.53 -23.64 -5.65
CA THR A 163 2.51 -24.64 -6.08
C THR A 163 2.64 -24.64 -7.60
N TYR A 164 1.51 -24.68 -8.32
CA TYR A 164 1.48 -24.59 -9.77
C TYR A 164 2.19 -23.33 -10.26
N ARG A 165 1.88 -22.15 -9.72
CA ARG A 165 2.52 -20.90 -10.16
C ARG A 165 4.04 -20.91 -10.01
N ILE A 166 4.55 -21.47 -8.91
CA ILE A 166 5.99 -21.50 -8.65
C ILE A 166 6.67 -22.46 -9.62
N LEU A 167 6.13 -23.66 -9.76
CA LEU A 167 6.74 -24.72 -10.56
C LEU A 167 6.53 -24.51 -12.07
N SER A 168 5.39 -23.94 -12.49
CA SER A 168 5.13 -23.60 -13.90
C SER A 168 6.18 -22.63 -14.45
N PHE A 169 6.68 -21.70 -13.63
CA PHE A 169 7.78 -20.82 -14.01
C PHE A 169 9.11 -21.56 -14.17
N LEU A 170 9.39 -22.58 -13.34
CA LEU A 170 10.60 -23.41 -13.45
C LEU A 170 10.55 -24.28 -14.72
N ILE A 171 9.38 -24.85 -15.01
CA ILE A 171 9.17 -25.78 -16.13
C ILE A 171 9.07 -25.03 -17.46
N TYR A 172 8.20 -24.04 -17.56
CA TYR A 172 7.87 -23.37 -18.83
C TYR A 172 8.66 -22.08 -19.08
N GLY A 173 9.38 -21.56 -18.09
CA GLY A 173 10.12 -20.29 -18.19
C GLY A 173 9.22 -19.04 -18.28
N LYS A 174 7.89 -19.21 -18.22
CA LYS A 174 6.88 -18.14 -18.20
C LYS A 174 5.97 -18.30 -17.00
N LYS A 175 5.45 -17.18 -16.47
CA LYS A 175 4.45 -17.22 -15.40
C LYS A 175 3.12 -17.69 -15.98
N ASP A 176 2.61 -18.80 -15.46
CA ASP A 176 1.25 -19.28 -15.67
C ASP A 176 0.61 -19.55 -14.31
N GLU A 177 -0.69 -19.30 -14.20
CA GLU A 177 -1.44 -19.39 -12.94
C GLU A 177 -2.76 -20.14 -13.15
N LEU A 178 -3.18 -20.87 -12.12
CA LEU A 178 -4.51 -21.44 -12.00
C LEU A 178 -5.47 -20.38 -11.43
N SER A 179 -6.71 -20.38 -11.89
CA SER A 179 -7.72 -19.46 -11.38
C SER A 179 -8.43 -20.03 -10.14
N GLN A 180 -8.73 -19.16 -9.18
CA GLN A 180 -9.57 -19.50 -8.03
C GLN A 180 -11.07 -19.52 -8.38
N ARG A 181 -11.47 -18.99 -9.53
CA ARG A 181 -12.87 -18.88 -9.93
C ARG A 181 -13.37 -20.24 -10.43
N LEU A 182 -14.58 -20.60 -9.99
CA LEU A 182 -15.18 -21.88 -10.38
C LEU A 182 -15.43 -21.97 -11.89
N GLU A 183 -15.75 -20.84 -12.56
CA GLU A 183 -15.95 -20.76 -14.01
C GLU A 183 -14.73 -21.21 -14.83
N ASP A 184 -13.53 -21.06 -14.26
CA ASP A 184 -12.27 -21.42 -14.90
C ASP A 184 -11.82 -22.85 -14.53
N TYR A 185 -12.60 -23.59 -13.74
CA TYR A 185 -12.21 -24.92 -13.28
C TYR A 185 -11.94 -25.91 -14.43
N PRO A 186 -12.75 -25.99 -15.51
CA PRO A 186 -12.43 -26.84 -16.65
C PRO A 186 -11.04 -26.54 -17.26
N SER A 187 -10.72 -25.25 -17.45
CA SER A 187 -9.40 -24.81 -17.94
C SER A 187 -8.27 -25.17 -16.97
N ASN A 188 -8.52 -25.07 -15.66
CA ASN A 188 -7.55 -25.50 -14.64
C ASN A 188 -7.26 -27.00 -14.72
N ILE A 189 -8.25 -27.84 -15.01
CA ILE A 189 -8.05 -29.30 -15.17
C ILE A 189 -7.08 -29.58 -16.31
N ASP A 190 -7.26 -28.91 -17.46
CA ASP A 190 -6.39 -29.09 -18.62
C ASP A 190 -4.95 -28.63 -18.33
N LYS A 191 -4.81 -27.49 -17.63
CA LYS A 191 -3.51 -26.99 -17.17
C LYS A 191 -2.80 -27.96 -16.23
N ILE A 192 -3.53 -28.51 -15.26
CA ILE A 192 -2.99 -29.50 -14.32
C ILE A 192 -2.57 -30.76 -15.04
N LYS A 193 -3.40 -31.33 -15.92
CA LYS A 193 -3.05 -32.54 -16.68
C LYS A 193 -1.81 -32.32 -17.54
N LYS A 194 -1.70 -31.17 -18.21
CA LYS A 194 -0.51 -30.82 -18.97
C LYS A 194 0.73 -30.71 -18.08
N PHE A 195 0.57 -30.12 -16.89
CA PHE A 195 1.63 -29.94 -15.92
C PHE A 195 2.13 -31.27 -15.34
N THR A 196 1.23 -32.16 -14.93
CA THR A 196 1.59 -33.48 -14.40
C THR A 196 2.23 -34.37 -15.48
N ASN A 197 1.71 -34.35 -16.71
CA ASN A 197 2.33 -35.04 -17.83
C ASN A 197 3.75 -34.51 -18.12
N THR A 198 3.94 -33.18 -18.06
CA THR A 198 5.28 -32.59 -18.26
C THR A 198 6.25 -33.04 -17.17
N LEU A 199 5.81 -33.11 -15.91
CA LEU A 199 6.63 -33.61 -14.80
C LEU A 199 6.96 -35.09 -14.93
N SER A 200 6.01 -35.90 -15.40
CA SER A 200 6.22 -37.31 -15.68
C SER A 200 7.23 -37.50 -16.83
N ASP A 201 6.93 -36.96 -18.00
CA ASP A 201 7.65 -37.25 -19.24
C ASP A 201 9.07 -36.66 -19.26
N ILE A 202 9.25 -35.45 -18.71
CA ILE A 202 10.53 -34.74 -18.76
C ILE A 202 11.39 -35.00 -17.52
N TYR A 203 10.76 -35.11 -16.35
CA TYR A 203 11.47 -35.17 -15.07
C TYR A 203 11.36 -36.53 -14.36
N GLY A 204 10.72 -37.53 -14.97
CA GLY A 204 10.63 -38.89 -14.45
C GLY A 204 9.82 -39.00 -13.15
N PHE A 205 8.87 -38.08 -12.94
CA PHE A 205 7.97 -38.10 -11.79
C PHE A 205 6.63 -38.76 -12.14
N ASN A 206 6.65 -40.06 -12.40
CA ASN A 206 5.50 -40.78 -12.95
C ASN A 206 4.31 -40.83 -11.97
N GLU A 207 4.57 -40.82 -10.66
CA GLU A 207 3.54 -40.92 -9.62
C GLU A 207 2.63 -39.69 -9.59
N ILE A 208 3.08 -38.52 -10.08
CA ILE A 208 2.33 -37.25 -10.04
C ILE A 208 1.10 -37.24 -10.96
N ILE A 209 0.98 -38.22 -11.85
CA ILE A 209 -0.20 -38.40 -12.72
C ILE A 209 -1.44 -38.70 -11.86
N ASP A 210 -1.26 -39.35 -10.71
CA ASP A 210 -2.32 -39.57 -9.74
C ASP A 210 -2.64 -38.24 -9.02
N MET A 211 -3.88 -37.75 -9.19
CA MET A 211 -4.30 -36.46 -8.64
C MET A 211 -4.30 -36.43 -7.10
N ALA A 212 -4.37 -37.59 -6.42
CA ALA A 212 -4.16 -37.66 -4.96
C ALA A 212 -2.69 -37.41 -4.59
N VAL A 213 -1.75 -37.91 -5.42
CA VAL A 213 -0.32 -37.66 -5.26
C VAL A 213 0.00 -36.21 -5.58
N LEU A 214 -0.70 -35.59 -6.54
CA LEU A 214 -0.60 -34.16 -6.82
C LEU A 214 -1.03 -33.30 -5.63
N ASP A 215 -2.16 -33.61 -4.99
CA ASP A 215 -2.61 -32.89 -3.79
C ASP A 215 -1.58 -33.03 -2.65
N LEU A 216 -1.12 -34.26 -2.37
CA LEU A 216 -0.07 -34.50 -1.37
C LEU A 216 1.22 -33.77 -1.71
N PHE A 217 1.63 -33.75 -2.98
CA PHE A 217 2.79 -32.99 -3.44
C PHE A 217 2.61 -31.50 -3.18
N CYS A 218 1.43 -30.94 -3.44
CA CYS A 218 1.14 -29.54 -3.16
C CYS A 218 1.11 -29.25 -1.66
N TYR A 219 0.58 -30.17 -0.83
CA TYR A 219 0.62 -30.14 0.64
C TYR A 219 2.05 -30.05 1.16
N TRP A 220 2.85 -31.07 0.84
CA TRP A 220 4.25 -31.16 1.24
C TRP A 220 5.07 -29.98 0.73
N TYR A 221 4.86 -29.54 -0.52
CA TYR A 221 5.63 -28.45 -1.12
C TYR A 221 5.38 -27.10 -0.43
N ASP A 222 4.16 -26.81 0.04
CA ASP A 222 3.89 -25.57 0.77
C ASP A 222 4.61 -25.53 2.12
N GLU A 223 4.81 -26.68 2.76
CA GLU A 223 5.62 -26.82 3.98
C GLU A 223 7.11 -26.77 3.68
N TYR A 224 7.57 -27.54 2.69
CA TYR A 224 8.94 -27.51 2.17
C TYR A 224 9.41 -26.09 1.85
N MET A 225 8.57 -25.28 1.21
CA MET A 225 8.89 -23.88 0.89
C MET A 225 8.93 -22.97 2.12
N ARG A 226 8.22 -23.29 3.21
CA ARG A 226 8.33 -22.56 4.48
C ARG A 226 9.63 -22.91 5.20
N GLU A 227 10.01 -24.18 5.18
CA GLU A 227 11.28 -24.65 5.71
C GLU A 227 12.44 -24.12 4.89
N ASP A 228 12.46 -24.24 3.56
CA ASP A 228 13.51 -23.69 2.69
C ASP A 228 13.62 -22.16 2.83
N LYS A 229 12.51 -21.43 3.07
CA LYS A 229 12.60 -19.99 3.41
C LYS A 229 13.21 -19.75 4.80
N LYS A 230 12.92 -20.61 5.78
CA LYS A 230 13.50 -20.54 7.12
C LYS A 230 14.99 -20.90 7.07
N THR A 231 15.36 -21.97 6.38
CA THR A 231 16.73 -22.42 6.13
C THR A 231 17.50 -21.47 5.23
N LYS A 232 16.90 -20.81 4.23
CA LYS A 232 17.56 -19.72 3.45
C LYS A 232 17.71 -18.46 4.27
N ARG A 233 16.82 -18.19 5.22
CA ARG A 233 16.94 -17.09 6.17
C ARG A 233 18.04 -17.38 7.21
N GLU A 234 18.12 -18.61 7.71
CA GLU A 234 19.17 -19.12 8.60
C GLU A 234 20.52 -19.26 7.87
N LYS A 235 20.54 -19.73 6.61
CA LYS A 235 21.73 -19.73 5.75
C LYS A 235 22.14 -18.34 5.29
N SER A 236 21.22 -17.39 5.12
CA SER A 236 21.60 -15.98 4.93
C SER A 236 22.22 -15.34 6.18
N LEU A 237 21.97 -15.95 7.36
CA LEU A 237 22.64 -15.63 8.62
C LEU A 237 23.98 -16.40 8.76
N GLU A 238 24.13 -17.61 8.19
CA GLU A 238 25.35 -18.44 8.25
C GLU A 238 26.36 -18.19 7.10
N ILE A 239 25.94 -17.79 5.89
CA ILE A 239 26.81 -17.45 4.75
C ILE A 239 27.65 -16.17 5.00
N LYS A 240 27.42 -15.49 6.14
CA LYS A 240 28.37 -14.49 6.68
C LYS A 240 29.54 -15.11 7.48
N LYS A 241 29.74 -16.43 7.48
CA LYS A 241 30.84 -17.11 8.18
C LYS A 241 31.55 -18.15 7.31
N GLU A 242 32.27 -17.68 6.29
CA GLU A 242 33.62 -18.19 6.05
C GLU A 242 34.56 -17.02 6.33
N ILE A 243 35.45 -17.18 7.31
CA ILE A 243 36.31 -16.13 7.86
C ILE A 243 37.63 -16.17 7.09
N PRO A 244 37.95 -15.18 6.23
CA PRO A 244 39.32 -15.01 5.76
C PRO A 244 40.21 -14.71 6.96
N PRO A 245 41.47 -15.16 6.98
CA PRO A 245 42.38 -14.90 8.09
C PRO A 245 42.44 -13.40 8.36
N ILE A 246 42.29 -13.04 9.63
CA ILE A 246 42.29 -11.67 10.09
C ILE A 246 43.69 -11.09 9.83
N GLU A 247 43.80 -10.21 8.82
CA GLU A 247 44.97 -9.36 8.68
C GLU A 247 44.94 -8.34 9.83
N GLU A 248 45.83 -8.53 10.81
CA GLU A 248 45.96 -7.68 11.99
C GLU A 248 46.05 -6.19 11.60
N LYS A 249 46.71 -5.89 10.48
CA LYS A 249 46.81 -4.56 9.85
C LYS A 249 45.45 -3.91 9.50
N GLN A 250 44.43 -4.69 9.11
CA GLN A 250 43.11 -4.17 8.79
C GLN A 250 42.29 -3.88 10.05
N ILE A 251 42.47 -4.70 11.10
CA ILE A 251 41.82 -4.46 12.40
C ILE A 251 42.42 -3.25 13.11
N THR A 252 43.74 -3.06 13.07
CA THR A 252 44.35 -1.85 13.66
C THR A 252 43.84 -0.58 12.97
N LYS A 253 43.59 -0.63 11.66
CA LYS A 253 43.02 0.49 10.89
C LYS A 253 41.54 0.74 11.19
N PHE A 254 40.77 -0.32 11.47
CA PHE A 254 39.35 -0.25 11.86
C PHE A 254 39.16 0.23 13.31
N LEU A 255 40.04 -0.15 14.23
CA LEU A 255 40.01 0.27 15.64
C LEU A 255 40.57 1.69 15.87
N GLN A 256 41.37 2.23 14.95
CA GLN A 256 41.88 3.60 15.03
C GLN A 256 40.86 4.69 14.67
N ILE A 257 39.75 4.34 14.02
CA ILE A 257 38.70 5.30 13.66
C ILE A 257 37.56 5.21 14.68
N LEU A 258 37.77 5.81 15.86
CA LEU A 258 36.66 6.11 16.75
C LEU A 258 35.81 7.21 16.09
N ALA A 259 34.68 6.82 15.49
CA ALA A 259 33.75 7.77 14.87
C ALA A 259 33.18 8.81 15.87
N CYS A 260 33.21 8.51 17.18
CA CYS A 260 32.71 9.34 18.26
C CYS A 260 33.70 9.42 19.42
N SER A 261 33.76 10.57 20.11
CA SER A 261 34.42 10.72 21.40
C SER A 261 33.62 10.02 22.52
N PRO A 262 34.26 9.61 23.62
CA PRO A 262 33.54 9.42 24.88
C PRO A 262 32.90 10.77 25.32
N PRO A 263 31.86 10.77 26.17
CA PRO A 263 31.22 12.00 26.64
C PRO A 263 32.25 12.98 27.22
N GLN A 264 32.39 14.13 26.58
CA GLN A 264 33.30 15.20 26.96
C GLN A 264 32.55 16.23 27.83
N PRO A 265 33.12 16.70 28.94
CA PRO A 265 32.52 17.73 29.76
C PRO A 265 32.73 19.11 29.13
N PHE A 266 31.65 19.86 28.90
CA PHE A 266 31.71 21.26 28.51
C PHE A 266 31.09 22.13 29.60
N LEU A 267 31.83 23.14 30.08
CA LEU A 267 31.25 24.17 30.94
C LEU A 267 30.32 25.05 30.11
N ILE A 268 29.24 25.53 30.72
CA ILE A 268 28.35 26.53 30.08
C ILE A 268 29.16 27.75 29.63
N GLU A 269 30.14 28.20 30.41
CA GLU A 269 31.04 29.29 30.05
C GLU A 269 31.84 29.01 28.76
N THR A 270 32.36 27.79 28.61
CA THR A 270 33.07 27.38 27.39
C THR A 270 32.13 27.38 26.18
N LEU A 271 30.92 26.84 26.33
CA LEU A 271 29.91 26.85 25.26
C LEU A 271 29.43 28.26 24.92
N GLN A 272 29.32 29.15 25.91
CA GLN A 272 28.99 30.56 25.71
C GLN A 272 30.05 31.27 24.87
N LYS A 273 31.33 31.04 25.16
CA LYS A 273 32.44 31.59 24.37
C LYS A 273 32.42 31.07 22.92
N LEU A 274 32.22 29.76 22.75
CA LEU A 274 32.13 29.14 21.41
C LEU A 274 30.93 29.66 20.60
N ASP A 275 29.76 29.84 21.22
CA ASP A 275 28.57 30.43 20.56
C ASP A 275 28.82 31.89 20.18
N GLY A 276 29.47 32.67 21.05
CA GLY A 276 29.82 34.07 20.82
C GLY A 276 30.81 34.27 19.66
N GLU A 277 31.74 33.33 19.47
CA GLU A 277 32.68 33.28 18.34
C GLU A 277 32.04 32.74 17.04
N GLY A 278 30.75 32.37 17.06
CA GLY A 278 30.06 31.78 15.91
C GLY A 278 30.46 30.34 15.59
N LYS A 279 31.16 29.66 16.52
CA LYS A 279 31.66 28.28 16.36
C LYS A 279 30.61 27.22 16.69
N ILE A 280 29.41 27.58 17.13
CA ILE A 280 28.28 26.65 17.28
C ILE A 280 27.29 26.86 16.13
N ILE A 281 27.20 25.86 15.27
CA ILE A 281 26.34 25.87 14.07
C ILE A 281 25.03 25.16 14.42
N TYR A 282 23.92 25.89 14.34
CA TYR A 282 22.57 25.35 14.53
C TYR A 282 21.94 25.04 13.17
N ASN A 283 21.84 23.77 12.83
CA ASN A 283 21.29 23.33 11.56
C ASN A 283 19.75 23.44 11.55
N THR A 284 19.19 24.15 10.57
CA THR A 284 17.75 24.40 10.38
C THR A 284 17.08 23.47 9.36
N GLU A 285 17.82 22.72 8.54
CA GLU A 285 17.27 21.88 7.46
C GLU A 285 16.95 20.44 7.89
N PHE A 286 17.64 19.91 8.90
CA PHE A 286 17.48 18.54 9.40
C PHE A 286 16.68 18.42 10.71
N GLN A 287 16.23 19.53 11.30
CA GLN A 287 15.57 19.55 12.60
C GLN A 287 14.26 20.35 12.66
N ARG A 288 13.47 20.02 13.68
CA ARG A 288 12.17 20.63 14.02
C ARG A 288 12.34 22.15 14.18
N GLY A 289 11.37 22.95 13.73
CA GLY A 289 11.23 24.34 14.18
C GLY A 289 11.16 24.45 15.72
N GLU A 290 11.13 25.64 16.31
CA GLU A 290 11.14 25.80 17.77
C GLU A 290 9.94 25.09 18.44
N VAL A 291 10.18 23.95 19.12
CA VAL A 291 9.12 23.07 19.70
C VAL A 291 8.98 23.24 21.22
N TRP A 292 9.88 23.97 21.87
CA TRP A 292 9.85 24.14 23.31
C TRP A 292 8.96 25.31 23.70
N ASP A 293 7.89 25.03 24.43
CA ASP A 293 7.08 26.05 25.08
C ASP A 293 7.87 26.74 26.21
N LEU A 294 7.36 27.90 26.64
CA LEU A 294 8.00 28.71 27.69
C LEU A 294 8.22 27.90 28.99
N VAL A 295 7.23 27.08 29.37
CA VAL A 295 7.27 26.26 30.59
C VAL A 295 8.43 25.26 30.55
N ARG A 296 8.65 24.58 29.42
CA ARG A 296 9.75 23.62 29.26
C ARG A 296 11.11 24.28 29.27
N LYS A 297 11.23 25.48 28.69
CA LYS A 297 12.46 26.30 28.78
C LYS A 297 12.77 26.65 30.25
N GLN A 298 11.77 27.10 31.00
CA GLN A 298 11.94 27.45 32.42
C GLN A 298 12.31 26.24 33.29
N LYS A 299 11.72 25.05 33.03
CA LYS A 299 12.09 23.79 33.73
C LYS A 299 13.53 23.35 33.47
N LEU A 300 14.09 23.63 32.30
CA LEU A 300 15.51 23.37 32.02
C LEU A 300 16.41 24.23 32.91
N ILE A 301 16.09 25.53 33.04
CA ILE A 301 16.85 26.45 33.89
C ILE A 301 16.74 26.04 35.37
N ASP A 302 15.55 25.66 35.83
CA ASP A 302 15.35 25.10 37.18
C ASP A 302 16.24 23.88 37.44
N SER A 303 16.34 22.96 36.47
CA SER A 303 17.21 21.78 36.55
C SER A 303 18.69 22.15 36.72
N ILE A 304 19.16 23.19 36.02
CA ILE A 304 20.55 23.69 36.13
C ILE A 304 20.79 24.33 37.50
N LEU A 305 19.87 25.15 37.98
CA LEU A 305 19.95 25.80 39.29
C LEU A 305 20.02 24.77 40.45
N ARG A 306 19.24 23.69 40.32
CA ARG A 306 19.22 22.57 41.26
C ARG A 306 20.40 21.61 41.11
N GLY A 307 21.18 21.73 40.03
CA GLY A 307 22.31 20.84 39.75
C GLY A 307 21.90 19.45 39.24
N TYR A 308 20.67 19.29 38.72
CA TYR A 308 20.23 18.04 38.11
C TYR A 308 20.96 17.82 36.79
N SER A 309 21.30 16.56 36.48
CA SER A 309 21.92 16.20 35.22
C SER A 309 20.96 16.43 34.05
N ILE A 310 21.41 17.13 33.02
CA ILE A 310 20.66 17.26 31.76
C ILE A 310 21.19 16.24 30.74
N ASN A 311 20.33 15.82 29.81
CA ASN A 311 20.72 14.86 28.78
C ASN A 311 21.88 15.37 27.92
N THR A 312 22.78 14.45 27.59
CA THR A 312 23.95 14.65 26.71
C THR A 312 23.55 15.33 25.40
N ILE A 313 24.44 16.17 24.88
CA ILE A 313 24.30 16.80 23.57
C ILE A 313 25.20 16.12 22.54
N PHE A 314 24.85 16.20 21.27
CA PHE A 314 25.65 15.62 20.20
C PHE A 314 26.14 16.72 19.28
N LEU A 315 27.46 16.76 19.09
CA LEU A 315 28.14 17.76 18.29
C LEU A 315 28.94 17.05 17.18
N ARG A 316 28.88 17.56 15.95
CA ARG A 316 29.79 17.19 14.88
C ARG A 316 30.89 18.21 14.77
N GLN A 317 32.14 17.77 14.81
CA GLN A 317 33.27 18.64 14.55
C GLN A 317 33.33 18.94 13.04
N THR A 318 33.42 20.21 12.70
CA THR A 318 33.56 20.73 11.35
C THR A 318 34.78 21.64 11.30
N ASN A 319 35.24 22.00 10.10
CA ASN A 319 36.36 22.94 9.92
C ASN A 319 36.09 24.32 10.56
N ASN A 320 34.80 24.68 10.72
CA ASN A 320 34.37 26.00 11.19
C ASN A 320 33.81 25.98 12.62
N GLY A 321 33.93 24.87 13.35
CA GLY A 321 33.43 24.72 14.72
C GLY A 321 32.60 23.45 14.92
N TYR A 322 31.60 23.51 15.79
CA TYR A 322 30.75 22.39 16.17
C TYR A 322 29.33 22.57 15.63
N GLU A 323 28.88 21.64 14.80
CA GLU A 323 27.50 21.57 14.40
C GLU A 323 26.69 20.76 15.42
N CYS A 324 25.62 21.33 15.95
CA CYS A 324 24.80 20.66 16.95
C CYS A 324 23.77 19.73 16.29
N LEU A 325 23.99 18.42 16.44
CA LEU A 325 23.12 17.37 15.92
C LEU A 325 22.00 16.95 16.88
N ASP A 326 22.18 17.09 18.19
CA ASP A 326 21.08 16.97 19.18
C ASP A 326 21.35 17.89 20.37
N GLY A 327 20.29 18.43 20.96
CA GLY A 327 20.38 19.37 22.08
C GLY A 327 20.32 20.84 21.71
N GLN A 328 20.07 21.19 20.44
CA GLN A 328 19.99 22.59 19.99
C GLN A 328 19.02 23.44 20.81
N GLN A 329 17.85 22.91 21.17
CA GLN A 329 16.86 23.63 21.96
C GLN A 329 17.34 23.90 23.40
N ARG A 330 18.10 22.96 23.99
CA ARG A 330 18.75 23.15 25.29
C ARG A 330 19.80 24.26 25.19
N LEU A 331 20.68 24.19 24.20
CA LEU A 331 21.73 25.20 23.98
C LEU A 331 21.15 26.59 23.71
N LYS A 332 20.15 26.73 22.83
CA LYS A 332 19.49 28.01 22.56
C LYS A 332 18.84 28.60 23.82
N THR A 333 18.13 27.78 24.58
CA THR A 333 17.48 28.19 25.83
C THR A 333 18.49 28.73 26.84
N ILE A 334 19.63 28.05 27.00
CA ILE A 334 20.68 28.46 27.95
C ILE A 334 21.44 29.68 27.42
N LEU A 335 22.02 29.58 26.22
CA LEU A 335 23.00 30.54 25.70
C LEU A 335 22.38 31.79 25.08
N LYS A 336 21.22 31.65 24.42
CA LYS A 336 20.58 32.74 23.68
C LYS A 336 19.41 33.39 24.42
N ASP A 337 18.69 32.62 25.23
CA ASP A 337 17.53 33.13 25.95
C ASP A 337 17.87 33.51 27.39
N PHE A 338 18.40 32.58 28.19
CA PHE A 338 18.64 32.80 29.61
C PHE A 338 19.85 33.71 29.90
N LEU A 339 21.04 33.38 29.39
CA LEU A 339 22.26 34.19 29.62
C LEU A 339 22.22 35.59 28.99
N LYS A 340 21.23 35.87 28.11
CA LYS A 340 21.00 37.19 27.49
C LYS A 340 19.76 37.91 28.05
N ASN A 341 19.28 37.49 29.23
CA ASN A 341 18.13 38.08 29.94
C ASN A 341 16.79 38.10 29.17
N LYS A 342 16.59 37.20 28.20
CA LYS A 342 15.31 37.07 27.47
C LYS A 342 14.35 36.07 28.12
N LEU A 343 14.86 35.20 28.98
CA LEU A 343 14.07 34.20 29.70
C LEU A 343 14.23 34.39 31.21
N PRO A 344 13.23 34.96 31.91
CA PRO A 344 13.27 35.07 33.37
C PRO A 344 12.99 33.73 34.05
N ILE A 345 13.56 33.54 35.24
CA ILE A 345 13.22 32.44 36.15
C ILE A 345 11.81 32.69 36.69
N ASN A 346 10.94 31.70 36.62
CA ASN A 346 9.55 31.82 37.06
C ASN A 346 9.38 31.29 38.50
N PRO A 347 8.91 32.11 39.45
CA PRO A 347 8.61 31.70 40.83
C PRO A 347 7.66 30.50 40.94
N LYS A 348 6.76 30.31 39.97
CA LYS A 348 5.84 29.17 39.96
C LYS A 348 6.52 27.83 39.69
N ILE A 349 7.70 27.85 39.06
CA ILE A 349 8.48 26.66 38.70
C ILE A 349 9.67 26.49 39.65
N THR A 350 10.28 27.61 40.07
CA THR A 350 11.40 27.65 41.03
C THR A 350 11.00 28.52 42.23
N PRO A 351 10.29 27.96 43.23
CA PRO A 351 9.70 28.72 44.35
C PRO A 351 10.69 29.48 45.23
N GLU A 352 11.98 29.11 45.16
CA GLU A 352 13.07 29.76 45.86
C GLU A 352 13.27 31.22 45.41
N PHE A 353 12.80 31.58 44.22
CA PHE A 353 12.77 32.95 43.71
C PHE A 353 11.41 33.59 43.96
N LYS A 354 11.36 34.69 44.70
CA LYS A 354 10.10 35.36 45.09
C LYS A 354 9.49 36.24 43.99
N ARG A 355 10.23 36.49 42.91
CA ARG A 355 9.81 37.26 41.74
C ARG A 355 10.48 36.71 40.49
N GLU A 356 9.96 37.08 39.33
CA GLU A 356 10.67 36.84 38.08
C GLU A 356 12.05 37.49 38.14
N THR A 357 13.08 36.69 37.87
CA THR A 357 14.48 37.08 38.05
C THR A 357 15.27 36.75 36.79
N CYS A 358 15.91 37.76 36.20
CA CYS A 358 16.79 37.61 35.04
C CYS A 358 18.21 37.20 35.46
N PHE A 359 19.01 36.69 34.52
CA PHE A 359 20.35 36.19 34.81
C PHE A 359 21.27 37.25 35.45
N ASP A 360 21.21 38.50 34.99
CA ASP A 360 22.04 39.59 35.54
C ASP A 360 21.65 40.01 36.96
N GLU A 361 20.42 39.72 37.39
CA GLU A 361 19.94 40.02 38.73
C GLU A 361 20.36 38.96 39.76
N LEU A 362 21.00 37.86 39.31
CA LEU A 362 21.46 36.79 40.19
C LEU A 362 22.72 37.20 40.97
N PRO A 363 22.88 36.73 42.22
CA PRO A 363 24.14 36.82 42.96
C PRO A 363 25.31 36.22 42.17
N ASP A 364 26.49 36.82 42.30
CA ASP A 364 27.69 36.38 41.57
C ASP A 364 28.10 34.92 41.88
N SER A 365 27.79 34.44 43.08
CA SER A 365 27.96 33.03 43.46
C SER A 365 27.10 32.09 42.62
N LEU A 366 25.85 32.45 42.35
CA LEU A 366 24.94 31.66 41.50
C LEU A 366 25.29 31.79 40.01
N LYS A 367 25.67 32.99 39.54
CA LYS A 367 26.18 33.17 38.17
C LYS A 367 27.39 32.28 37.89
N SER A 368 28.33 32.24 38.84
CA SER A 368 29.53 31.40 38.75
C SER A 368 29.18 29.91 38.77
N LYS A 369 28.21 29.50 39.60
CA LYS A 369 27.70 28.12 39.65
C LYS A 369 27.03 27.69 38.34
N ILE A 370 26.26 28.57 37.72
CA ILE A 370 25.61 28.31 36.43
C ILE A 370 26.66 28.21 35.32
N ARG A 371 27.62 29.14 35.26
CA ARG A 371 28.69 29.13 34.26
C ARG A 371 29.58 27.89 34.34
N SER A 372 29.80 27.39 35.55
CA SER A 372 30.57 26.16 35.83
C SER A 372 29.76 24.86 35.72
N TYR A 373 28.46 24.92 35.41
CA TYR A 373 27.66 23.73 35.19
C TYR A 373 28.17 22.95 33.96
N ILE A 374 28.31 21.64 34.11
CA ILE A 374 28.86 20.75 33.07
C ILE A 374 27.73 20.17 32.22
N ILE A 375 27.82 20.38 30.91
CA ILE A 375 27.02 19.72 29.88
C ILE A 375 27.90 18.69 29.20
N TYR A 376 27.51 17.42 29.28
CA TYR A 376 28.22 16.36 28.56
C TYR A 376 27.88 16.40 27.06
N ALA A 377 28.91 16.36 26.21
CA ALA A 377 28.78 16.31 24.77
C ALA A 377 29.51 15.10 24.18
N ILE A 378 28.89 14.42 23.23
CA ILE A 378 29.57 13.43 22.39
C ILE A 378 29.94 14.11 21.07
N ILE A 379 31.23 14.07 20.73
CA ILE A 379 31.79 14.72 19.53
C ILE A 379 31.96 13.67 18.44
N LEU A 380 31.44 13.97 17.26
CA LEU A 380 31.58 13.17 16.04
C LEU A 380 32.69 13.75 15.18
N TYR A 381 33.65 12.91 14.79
CA TYR A 381 34.81 13.31 13.99
C TYR A 381 34.66 12.97 12.50
N THR A 382 33.44 12.65 12.04
CA THR A 382 33.16 12.29 10.64
C THR A 382 32.86 13.51 9.78
N ASN A 383 33.45 13.56 8.58
CA ASN A 383 33.19 14.56 7.55
C ASN A 383 32.14 14.07 6.53
N GLU A 384 31.64 12.84 6.67
CA GLU A 384 30.67 12.25 5.74
C GLU A 384 29.23 12.47 6.23
N ASP A 385 28.44 13.14 5.39
CA ASP A 385 27.03 13.44 5.69
C ASP A 385 26.18 12.17 5.83
N GLU A 386 26.53 11.09 5.13
CA GLU A 386 25.80 9.81 5.20
C GLU A 386 25.97 9.12 6.56
N GLU A 387 27.17 9.10 7.12
CA GLU A 387 27.43 8.56 8.46
C GLU A 387 26.77 9.42 9.54
N THR A 388 26.87 10.74 9.40
CA THR A 388 26.20 11.71 10.26
C THR A 388 24.69 11.45 10.32
N CYS A 389 24.07 11.20 9.16
CA CYS A 389 22.66 10.84 9.07
C CYS A 389 22.34 9.50 9.76
N LYS A 390 23.16 8.46 9.57
CA LYS A 390 22.96 7.15 10.22
C LYS A 390 23.03 7.24 11.74
N ILE A 391 23.97 8.02 12.27
CA ILE A 391 24.11 8.24 13.71
C ILE A 391 22.95 9.07 14.25
N PHE A 392 22.59 10.16 13.56
CA PHE A 392 21.43 10.99 13.92
C PHE A 392 20.12 10.19 13.96
N LEU A 393 19.87 9.30 12.99
CA LEU A 393 18.70 8.43 12.96
C LEU A 393 18.65 7.47 14.18
N ARG A 394 19.80 6.93 14.60
CA ARG A 394 19.91 6.07 15.78
C ARG A 394 19.72 6.82 17.09
N LEU A 395 20.20 8.06 17.17
CA LEU A 395 20.03 8.92 18.35
C LEU A 395 18.57 9.35 18.61
N GLN A 396 17.74 9.35 17.56
CA GLN A 396 16.32 9.71 17.67
C GLN A 396 15.39 8.54 18.05
N GLU A 397 15.91 7.34 18.31
CA GLU A 397 15.11 6.12 18.56
C GLU A 397 14.25 6.12 19.83
N GLY A 398 14.25 7.19 20.64
CA GLY A 398 13.33 7.38 21.77
C GLY A 398 11.86 7.66 21.40
N LEU A 399 11.55 7.96 20.12
CA LEU A 399 10.18 8.01 19.60
C LEU A 399 10.14 7.35 18.21
N PRO A 400 9.25 6.38 17.93
CA PRO A 400 9.24 5.68 16.65
C PRO A 400 8.95 6.66 15.49
N LEU A 401 9.77 6.58 14.44
CA LEU A 401 9.55 7.30 13.18
C LEU A 401 8.23 6.86 12.56
N ASN A 402 7.42 7.84 12.13
CA ASN A 402 6.19 7.56 11.40
C ASN A 402 6.52 7.24 9.92
N SER A 403 5.54 6.72 9.18
CA SER A 403 5.72 6.36 7.77
C SER A 403 6.20 7.53 6.89
N ALA A 404 5.75 8.75 7.18
CA ALA A 404 6.13 9.95 6.43
C ALA A 404 7.60 10.32 6.62
N GLU A 405 8.10 10.25 7.86
CA GLU A 405 9.51 10.51 8.19
C GLU A 405 10.43 9.42 7.64
N LYS A 406 10.00 8.16 7.71
CA LYS A 406 10.74 7.05 7.11
C LYS A 406 10.92 7.25 5.61
N LEU A 407 9.87 7.66 4.88
CA LEU A 407 9.96 7.98 3.45
C LEU A 407 10.82 9.22 3.19
N ASN A 408 10.71 10.24 4.05
CA ASN A 408 11.49 11.46 3.91
C ASN A 408 13.00 11.27 4.15
N ALA A 409 13.37 10.27 4.95
CA ALA A 409 14.76 9.88 5.21
C ALA A 409 15.38 9.06 4.06
N MET A 410 14.57 8.56 3.12
CA MET A 410 15.08 7.90 1.92
C MET A 410 15.77 8.92 1.00
N THR A 411 16.69 8.48 0.15
CA THR A 411 17.33 9.32 -0.88
C THR A 411 16.81 8.95 -2.26
N GLY A 412 16.92 9.84 -3.25
CA GLY A 412 16.63 9.54 -4.66
C GLY A 412 15.78 10.57 -5.40
N PHE A 413 15.65 10.40 -6.73
CA PHE A 413 14.95 11.33 -7.61
C PHE A 413 13.48 11.52 -7.23
N LEU A 414 12.75 10.44 -6.96
CA LEU A 414 11.33 10.53 -6.60
C LEU A 414 11.09 11.34 -5.34
N ARG A 415 11.97 11.24 -4.33
CA ARG A 415 11.84 12.06 -3.11
C ARG A 415 11.84 13.54 -3.44
N ASN A 416 12.77 13.99 -4.28
CA ASN A 416 12.90 15.39 -4.64
C ASN A 416 11.66 15.87 -5.40
N GLU A 417 11.11 15.06 -6.28
CA GLU A 417 9.84 15.39 -6.96
C GLU A 417 8.66 15.49 -6.00
N ILE A 418 8.52 14.57 -5.04
CA ILE A 418 7.46 14.63 -4.03
C ILE A 418 7.60 15.89 -3.17
N ILE A 419 8.82 16.32 -2.84
CA ILE A 419 9.07 17.58 -2.12
C ILE A 419 8.56 18.77 -2.94
N GLU A 420 8.86 18.82 -4.24
CA GLU A 420 8.40 19.91 -5.10
C GLU A 420 6.88 19.90 -5.28
N LEU A 421 6.26 18.73 -5.45
CA LEU A 421 4.81 18.59 -5.55
C LEU A 421 4.10 19.01 -4.26
N ALA A 422 4.67 18.70 -3.09
CA ALA A 422 4.13 19.09 -1.79
C ALA A 422 4.16 20.61 -1.54
N LYS A 423 5.00 21.38 -2.27
CA LYS A 423 5.03 22.84 -2.18
C LYS A 423 3.86 23.53 -2.92
N HIS A 424 3.02 22.78 -3.64
CA HIS A 424 1.91 23.35 -4.40
C HIS A 424 0.99 24.22 -3.51
N PRO A 425 0.55 25.43 -3.94
CA PRO A 425 -0.22 26.37 -3.12
C PRO A 425 -1.43 25.75 -2.42
N PHE A 426 -2.16 24.88 -3.13
CA PHE A 426 -3.30 24.13 -2.59
C PHE A 426 -3.01 23.44 -1.25
N MET A 427 -1.83 22.84 -1.09
CA MET A 427 -1.46 22.10 0.12
C MET A 427 -1.43 22.99 1.35
N LYS A 428 -1.00 24.25 1.20
CA LYS A 428 -0.95 25.23 2.29
C LYS A 428 -2.33 25.72 2.73
N LYS A 429 -3.34 25.58 1.88
CA LYS A 429 -4.72 26.01 2.16
C LYS A 429 -5.53 24.95 2.91
N LEU A 430 -5.05 23.70 2.97
CA LEU A 430 -5.69 22.61 3.71
C LEU A 430 -5.62 22.86 5.23
N CYS A 431 -6.59 22.33 6.00
CA CYS A 431 -6.51 22.32 7.47
C CYS A 431 -5.62 21.19 8.01
N ILE A 432 -5.14 20.31 7.12
CA ILE A 432 -4.12 19.31 7.45
C ILE A 432 -2.82 20.05 7.78
N LYS A 433 -2.43 20.06 9.06
CA LYS A 433 -1.13 20.61 9.48
C LYS A 433 0.00 19.81 8.83
N ASP A 434 1.00 20.48 8.25
CA ASP A 434 2.22 19.85 7.75
C ASP A 434 3.17 19.46 8.92
N TYR A 435 2.64 18.64 9.82
CA TYR A 435 3.36 18.09 10.97
C TYR A 435 3.96 16.74 10.58
N ARG A 436 5.27 16.56 10.83
CA ARG A 436 6.02 15.33 10.49
C ARG A 436 5.84 14.90 9.02
N PHE A 437 5.95 15.85 8.10
CA PHE A 437 5.91 15.62 6.64
C PHE A 437 4.59 15.04 6.12
N SER A 438 3.46 15.37 6.76
CA SER A 438 2.15 14.85 6.38
C SER A 438 1.76 15.21 4.94
N HIS A 439 2.12 16.41 4.46
CA HIS A 439 1.85 16.84 3.07
C HIS A 439 2.64 16.00 2.06
N ARG A 440 3.92 15.74 2.35
CA ARG A 440 4.75 14.87 1.52
C ARG A 440 4.18 13.46 1.45
N TYR A 441 3.66 12.96 2.58
CA TYR A 441 3.06 11.64 2.66
C TYR A 441 1.81 11.51 1.78
N ILE A 442 0.84 12.42 1.91
CA ILE A 442 -0.39 12.36 1.11
C ILE A 442 -0.14 12.62 -0.38
N ILE A 443 0.86 13.43 -0.73
CA ILE A 443 1.32 13.60 -2.11
C ILE A 443 1.99 12.33 -2.64
N ALA A 444 2.79 11.62 -1.85
CA ALA A 444 3.35 10.33 -2.23
C ALA A 444 2.25 9.28 -2.49
N GLN A 445 1.18 9.29 -1.69
CA GLN A 445 0.01 8.43 -1.91
C GLN A 445 -0.73 8.78 -3.21
N ALA A 446 -0.99 10.06 -3.47
CA ALA A 446 -1.58 10.54 -4.71
C ALA A 446 -0.71 10.18 -5.94
N TYR A 447 0.61 10.31 -5.80
CA TYR A 447 1.58 9.93 -6.81
C TYR A 447 1.50 8.44 -7.13
N LEU A 448 1.52 7.58 -6.11
CA LEU A 448 1.42 6.12 -6.29
C LEU A 448 0.13 5.71 -7.00
N LEU A 449 -1.01 6.27 -6.61
CA LEU A 449 -2.31 6.01 -7.23
C LEU A 449 -2.31 6.42 -8.71
N THR A 450 -1.64 7.52 -9.05
CA THR A 450 -1.51 8.02 -10.41
C THR A 450 -0.56 7.15 -11.24
N LEU A 451 0.60 6.81 -10.69
CA LEU A 451 1.60 5.96 -11.33
C LEU A 451 1.04 4.58 -11.69
N ARG A 452 0.24 3.99 -10.80
CA ARG A 452 -0.38 2.67 -11.02
C ARG A 452 -1.63 2.73 -11.89
N ASN A 453 -2.20 3.93 -12.08
CA ASN A 453 -3.45 4.19 -12.79
C ASN A 453 -4.62 3.29 -12.32
N GLN A 454 -4.64 2.93 -11.04
CA GLN A 454 -5.69 2.13 -10.40
C GLN A 454 -5.68 2.38 -8.88
N ILE A 455 -6.78 2.06 -8.21
CA ILE A 455 -6.85 2.14 -6.74
C ILE A 455 -6.09 0.94 -6.14
N THR A 456 -5.12 1.24 -5.28
CA THR A 456 -4.20 0.27 -4.65
C THR A 456 -3.97 0.65 -3.20
N ASP A 457 -3.40 -0.26 -2.41
CA ASP A 457 -2.89 0.05 -1.08
C ASP A 457 -1.82 1.15 -1.18
N VAL A 458 -1.93 2.14 -0.30
CA VAL A 458 -1.00 3.29 -0.22
C VAL A 458 -0.30 3.32 1.14
N LYS A 459 -0.06 2.12 1.68
CA LYS A 459 0.67 1.90 2.92
C LYS A 459 2.17 2.18 2.72
N PHE A 460 2.87 2.38 3.83
CA PHE A 460 4.33 2.63 3.82
C PHE A 460 5.10 1.67 2.92
N ARG A 461 4.81 0.36 2.97
CA ARG A 461 5.50 -0.66 2.16
C ARG A 461 5.37 -0.42 0.65
N ASN A 462 4.18 -0.02 0.19
CA ASN A 462 3.91 0.25 -1.22
C ASN A 462 4.60 1.54 -1.69
N LEU A 463 4.64 2.55 -0.81
CA LEU A 463 5.36 3.80 -1.07
C LEU A 463 6.86 3.57 -1.09
N GLN A 464 7.39 2.77 -0.15
CA GLN A 464 8.80 2.42 -0.08
C GLN A 464 9.26 1.68 -1.35
N GLU A 465 8.42 0.81 -1.91
CA GLU A 465 8.69 0.13 -3.19
C GLU A 465 8.97 1.13 -4.31
N ILE A 466 8.10 2.13 -4.52
CA ILE A 466 8.29 3.10 -5.60
C ILE A 466 9.46 4.06 -5.34
N TYR A 467 9.72 4.42 -4.07
CA TYR A 467 10.89 5.22 -3.70
C TYR A 467 12.20 4.48 -4.00
N ASN A 468 12.25 3.17 -3.74
CA ASN A 468 13.42 2.36 -4.07
C ASN A 468 13.59 2.19 -5.59
N THR A 469 12.49 1.97 -6.32
CA THR A 469 12.51 1.82 -7.78
C THR A 469 13.06 3.06 -8.49
N TYR A 470 12.68 4.25 -8.02
CA TYR A 470 13.09 5.54 -8.59
C TYR A 470 14.15 6.25 -7.74
N LYS A 471 15.00 5.47 -7.06
CA LYS A 471 16.12 6.00 -6.29
C LYS A 471 17.14 6.66 -7.22
N ASP A 472 17.65 5.88 -8.17
CA ASP A 472 18.72 6.28 -9.09
C ASP A 472 18.21 6.53 -10.52
N VAL A 473 16.91 6.37 -10.75
CA VAL A 473 16.23 6.59 -12.04
C VAL A 473 15.20 7.69 -11.90
N ARG A 474 15.17 8.63 -12.85
CA ARG A 474 14.14 9.69 -12.89
C ARG A 474 12.76 9.06 -13.08
N PRO A 475 11.78 9.42 -12.25
CA PRO A 475 10.44 8.88 -12.40
C PRO A 475 9.71 9.51 -13.60
N PRO A 476 8.60 8.90 -14.08
CA PRO A 476 7.92 9.38 -15.28
C PRO A 476 7.30 10.77 -15.09
N GLN A 477 7.77 11.75 -15.88
CA GLN A 477 7.31 13.13 -15.78
C GLN A 477 5.79 13.29 -15.97
N ILE A 478 5.19 12.44 -16.82
CA ILE A 478 3.74 12.44 -17.07
C ILE A 478 2.93 12.26 -15.78
N VAL A 479 3.42 11.47 -14.83
CA VAL A 479 2.75 11.22 -13.55
C VAL A 479 2.78 12.49 -12.71
N SER A 480 3.94 13.13 -12.62
CA SER A 480 4.14 14.39 -11.91
C SER A 480 3.27 15.51 -12.49
N ASP A 481 3.14 15.56 -13.82
CA ASP A 481 2.31 16.54 -14.51
C ASP A 481 0.81 16.29 -14.27
N THR A 482 0.37 15.02 -14.25
CA THR A 482 -1.00 14.66 -13.87
C THR A 482 -1.31 15.08 -12.44
N VAL A 483 -0.43 14.77 -11.48
CA VAL A 483 -0.60 15.18 -10.07
C VAL A 483 -0.72 16.70 -9.97
N LYS A 484 0.20 17.46 -10.60
CA LYS A 484 0.14 18.94 -10.63
C LYS A 484 -1.16 19.46 -11.24
N LYS A 485 -1.60 18.88 -12.36
CA LYS A 485 -2.84 19.27 -13.03
C LYS A 485 -4.06 19.06 -12.12
N THR A 486 -4.12 17.92 -11.43
CA THR A 486 -5.20 17.63 -10.48
C THR A 486 -5.16 18.57 -9.28
N LEU A 487 -3.98 18.84 -8.70
CA LEU A 487 -3.86 19.80 -7.59
C LEU A 487 -4.28 21.21 -8.00
N LYS A 488 -3.92 21.65 -9.22
CA LYS A 488 -4.34 22.94 -9.76
C LYS A 488 -5.85 23.03 -9.97
N PHE A 489 -6.48 21.95 -10.42
CA PHE A 489 -7.93 21.87 -10.54
C PHE A 489 -8.61 21.99 -9.17
N LEU A 490 -8.14 21.24 -8.17
CA LEU A 490 -8.68 21.33 -6.81
C LEU A 490 -8.46 22.73 -6.21
N ASP A 491 -7.31 23.35 -6.44
CA ASP A 491 -7.04 24.73 -6.00
C ASP A 491 -8.02 25.74 -6.60
N LYS A 492 -8.36 25.57 -7.88
CA LYS A 492 -9.34 26.42 -8.57
C LYS A 492 -10.77 26.21 -8.04
N GLU A 493 -11.16 24.98 -7.74
CA GLU A 493 -12.52 24.69 -7.26
C GLU A 493 -12.73 25.14 -5.82
N PHE A 494 -11.75 24.95 -4.94
CA PHE A 494 -11.87 25.23 -3.51
C PHE A 494 -11.38 26.62 -3.10
N GLU A 495 -10.52 27.26 -3.88
CA GLU A 495 -9.95 28.58 -3.58
C GLU A 495 -9.43 28.68 -2.13
N GLU A 496 -9.94 29.60 -1.32
CA GLU A 496 -9.55 29.77 0.11
C GLU A 496 -10.34 28.85 1.08
N ASP A 497 -11.42 28.21 0.59
CA ASP A 497 -12.30 27.35 1.38
C ASP A 497 -11.75 25.92 1.54
N ALA A 498 -10.57 25.62 0.98
CA ALA A 498 -9.87 24.34 1.12
C ALA A 498 -9.57 23.94 2.58
N LYS A 499 -9.71 24.88 3.53
CA LYS A 499 -9.61 24.65 4.98
C LYS A 499 -10.64 23.65 5.51
N ILE A 500 -11.72 23.36 4.77
CA ILE A 500 -12.67 22.31 5.16
C ILE A 500 -12.07 20.90 5.10
N ILE A 501 -10.99 20.70 4.34
CA ILE A 501 -10.30 19.42 4.19
C ILE A 501 -9.39 19.22 5.41
N LYS A 502 -9.89 18.46 6.38
CA LYS A 502 -9.24 18.25 7.69
C LYS A 502 -8.45 16.94 7.79
N TYR A 503 -8.81 15.92 7.00
CA TYR A 503 -8.27 14.56 7.14
C TYR A 503 -7.50 14.12 5.89
N ASN A 504 -6.38 13.41 6.09
CA ASN A 504 -5.58 12.84 4.99
C ASN A 504 -6.40 11.95 4.06
N ALA A 505 -7.31 11.15 4.63
CA ALA A 505 -8.18 10.28 3.85
C ALA A 505 -9.08 11.10 2.90
N ASP A 506 -9.67 12.19 3.38
CA ASP A 506 -10.55 13.05 2.58
C ASP A 506 -9.80 13.73 1.44
N PHE A 507 -8.55 14.15 1.67
CA PHE A 507 -7.67 14.61 0.60
C PHE A 507 -7.48 13.54 -0.49
N ILE A 508 -7.23 12.29 -0.13
CA ILE A 508 -7.07 11.20 -1.12
C ILE A 508 -8.38 10.93 -1.89
N SER A 509 -9.53 10.96 -1.21
CA SER A 509 -10.84 10.86 -1.88
C SER A 509 -11.04 11.98 -2.90
N LEU A 510 -10.77 13.22 -2.50
CA LEU A 510 -10.92 14.40 -3.35
C LEU A 510 -9.92 14.42 -4.49
N TYR A 511 -8.69 13.95 -4.26
CA TYR A 511 -7.70 13.78 -5.32
C TYR A 511 -8.20 12.82 -6.40
N LEU A 512 -8.69 11.64 -6.00
CA LEU A 512 -9.24 10.65 -6.93
C LEU A 512 -10.49 11.17 -7.64
N LEU A 513 -11.39 11.84 -6.93
CA LEU A 513 -12.59 12.47 -7.50
C LEU A 513 -12.20 13.56 -8.52
N GLY A 514 -11.30 14.46 -8.15
CA GLY A 514 -10.82 15.52 -9.04
C GLY A 514 -10.12 14.98 -10.28
N LYS A 515 -9.29 13.93 -10.14
CA LYS A 515 -8.70 13.23 -11.28
C LYS A 515 -9.79 12.61 -12.17
N HIS A 516 -10.76 11.91 -11.58
CA HIS A 516 -11.85 11.28 -12.33
C HIS A 516 -12.70 12.30 -13.10
N ILE A 517 -13.00 13.44 -12.47
CA ILE A 517 -13.72 14.56 -13.11
C ILE A 517 -12.89 15.12 -14.27
N LEU A 518 -11.60 15.38 -14.06
CA LEU A 518 -10.70 15.88 -15.11
C LEU A 518 -10.56 14.91 -16.30
N ASP A 519 -10.63 13.60 -16.05
CA ASP A 519 -10.49 12.59 -17.09
C ASP A 519 -11.80 12.42 -17.89
N ASN A 520 -12.97 12.47 -17.23
CA ASN A 520 -14.23 12.02 -17.82
C ASN A 520 -15.29 13.12 -18.04
N TYR A 521 -15.15 14.30 -17.44
CA TYR A 521 -16.17 15.34 -17.47
C TYR A 521 -15.62 16.69 -17.93
N VAL A 522 -16.50 17.55 -18.43
CA VAL A 522 -16.17 18.91 -18.86
C VAL A 522 -15.91 19.79 -17.64
N THR A 523 -14.73 20.43 -17.60
CA THR A 523 -14.26 21.23 -16.45
C THR A 523 -13.91 22.67 -16.84
N SER A 524 -14.50 23.18 -17.92
CA SER A 524 -14.32 24.56 -18.39
C SER A 524 -14.91 25.57 -17.41
N HIS A 525 -15.99 25.19 -16.73
CA HIS A 525 -16.69 25.97 -15.71
C HIS A 525 -16.49 25.35 -14.32
N ASN A 526 -16.86 26.08 -13.27
CA ASN A 526 -16.88 25.56 -11.91
C ASN A 526 -17.86 24.37 -11.85
N VAL A 527 -17.42 23.23 -11.34
CA VAL A 527 -18.23 21.99 -11.33
C VAL A 527 -18.98 21.80 -10.01
N GLY A 528 -18.98 22.80 -9.12
CA GLY A 528 -19.67 22.77 -7.83
C GLY A 528 -19.00 21.82 -6.82
N LEU A 529 -17.71 21.47 -7.01
CA LEU A 529 -17.02 20.50 -6.15
C LEU A 529 -16.90 21.01 -4.70
N LYS A 530 -16.70 22.32 -4.53
CA LYS A 530 -16.63 22.98 -3.24
C LYS A 530 -17.94 22.85 -2.46
N ASP A 531 -19.04 23.30 -3.05
CA ASP A 531 -20.34 23.34 -2.40
C ASP A 531 -20.84 21.94 -2.05
N PHE A 532 -20.62 20.99 -2.97
CA PHE A 532 -20.84 19.57 -2.70
C PHE A 532 -20.04 19.11 -1.48
N PHE A 533 -18.72 19.35 -1.46
CA PHE A 533 -17.87 18.80 -0.40
C PHE A 533 -18.18 19.43 0.96
N ILE A 534 -18.60 20.70 1.01
CA ILE A 534 -19.07 21.34 2.24
C ILE A 534 -20.27 20.59 2.82
N GLN A 535 -21.30 20.35 2.01
CA GLN A 535 -22.50 19.62 2.44
C GLN A 535 -22.19 18.17 2.80
N PHE A 536 -21.38 17.51 1.96
CA PHE A 536 -20.97 16.12 2.16
C PHE A 536 -20.18 15.95 3.46
N ALA A 537 -19.17 16.79 3.70
CA ALA A 537 -18.34 16.73 4.89
C ALA A 537 -19.12 17.04 6.18
N ALA A 538 -20.07 17.97 6.12
CA ALA A 538 -20.97 18.26 7.24
C ALA A 538 -21.82 17.03 7.58
N LYS A 539 -22.49 16.43 6.60
CA LYS A 539 -23.32 15.24 6.78
C LYS A 539 -22.53 14.01 7.29
N VAL A 540 -21.32 13.78 6.76
CA VAL A 540 -20.38 12.76 7.27
C VAL A 540 -19.93 13.06 8.71
N GLY A 541 -19.85 14.33 9.10
CA GLY A 541 -19.54 14.76 10.45
C GLY A 541 -20.64 14.37 11.44
N GLU A 542 -21.87 14.74 11.12
CA GLU A 542 -23.06 14.62 11.97
C GLU A 542 -23.57 13.18 12.14
N ILE A 543 -23.41 12.32 11.13
CA ILE A 543 -24.04 10.99 11.16
C ILE A 543 -23.43 10.05 12.21
N GLU A 544 -24.26 9.47 13.08
CA GLU A 544 -23.81 8.57 14.17
C GLU A 544 -24.20 7.10 13.95
N SER A 545 -25.23 6.82 13.15
CA SER A 545 -25.70 5.46 12.85
C SER A 545 -26.09 5.32 11.37
N SER A 546 -26.23 4.08 10.90
CA SER A 546 -26.68 3.74 9.54
C SER A 546 -28.10 3.16 9.50
N GLU A 547 -28.94 3.49 10.48
CA GLU A 547 -30.29 2.92 10.60
C GLU A 547 -31.23 3.42 9.49
N LYS A 548 -31.01 4.64 8.99
CA LYS A 548 -31.67 5.17 7.80
C LYS A 548 -30.88 4.82 6.56
N GLU A 549 -31.54 4.25 5.56
CA GLU A 549 -30.92 3.82 4.30
C GLU A 549 -30.22 4.98 3.57
N GLU A 550 -30.81 6.18 3.60
CA GLU A 550 -30.26 7.40 2.99
C GLU A 550 -28.94 7.88 3.63
N ASP A 551 -28.71 7.51 4.89
CA ASP A 551 -27.55 7.93 5.68
C ASP A 551 -26.43 6.90 5.66
N ALA A 552 -26.73 5.64 5.30
CA ALA A 552 -25.78 4.54 5.23
C ALA A 552 -24.51 4.89 4.41
N PRO A 553 -24.56 5.55 3.23
CA PRO A 553 -23.36 5.93 2.49
C PRO A 553 -22.45 6.90 3.26
N TYR A 554 -23.02 7.86 3.99
CA TYR A 554 -22.26 8.84 4.76
C TYR A 554 -21.63 8.20 6.00
N TYR A 555 -22.37 7.30 6.67
CA TYR A 555 -21.85 6.50 7.78
C TYR A 555 -20.71 5.56 7.34
N ASP A 556 -20.88 4.87 6.21
CA ASP A 556 -19.86 4.01 5.61
C ASP A 556 -18.60 4.81 5.28
N TYR A 557 -18.75 5.96 4.63
CA TYR A 557 -17.63 6.85 4.34
C TYR A 557 -16.91 7.28 5.64
N LYS A 558 -17.66 7.67 6.69
CA LYS A 558 -17.12 8.01 8.02
C LYS A 558 -16.32 6.84 8.62
N THR A 559 -16.80 5.61 8.44
CA THR A 559 -16.18 4.38 8.94
C THR A 559 -14.90 4.05 8.19
N TYR A 560 -14.91 4.02 6.86
CA TYR A 560 -13.73 3.76 6.04
C TYR A 560 -12.67 4.87 6.11
N ARG A 561 -13.05 6.09 6.54
CA ARG A 561 -12.12 7.17 6.86
C ARG A 561 -11.27 6.87 8.10
N LYS A 562 -11.80 6.10 9.06
CA LYS A 562 -11.10 5.73 10.31
C LYS A 562 -10.41 4.38 10.20
N THR A 563 -11.07 3.41 9.58
CA THR A 563 -10.62 2.00 9.58
C THR A 563 -9.80 1.68 8.33
N SER A 564 -8.52 1.37 8.53
CA SER A 564 -7.60 0.99 7.45
C SER A 564 -7.65 1.96 6.25
N ALA A 565 -7.62 3.26 6.52
CA ALA A 565 -7.91 4.31 5.54
C ALA A 565 -6.94 4.34 4.33
N ASP A 566 -5.77 3.73 4.48
CA ASP A 566 -4.71 3.58 3.48
C ASP A 566 -4.75 2.24 2.71
N SER A 567 -5.75 1.39 3.00
CA SER A 567 -5.97 0.14 2.28
C SER A 567 -6.74 0.35 0.98
N ARG A 568 -6.49 -0.50 -0.01
CA ARG A 568 -7.21 -0.49 -1.29
C ARG A 568 -8.72 -0.47 -1.09
N GLY A 569 -9.24 -1.38 -0.27
CA GLY A 569 -10.68 -1.56 -0.05
C GLY A 569 -11.35 -0.32 0.55
N SER A 570 -10.74 0.29 1.58
CA SER A 570 -11.28 1.51 2.18
C SER A 570 -11.21 2.71 1.23
N ILE A 571 -10.15 2.84 0.42
CA ILE A 571 -10.02 3.93 -0.56
C ILE A 571 -11.05 3.77 -1.67
N GLU A 572 -11.20 2.57 -2.20
CA GLU A 572 -12.16 2.23 -3.26
C GLU A 572 -13.59 2.51 -2.82
N ARG A 573 -13.98 2.08 -1.62
CA ARG A 573 -15.30 2.37 -1.04
C ARG A 573 -15.53 3.86 -0.85
N ARG A 574 -14.56 4.59 -0.27
CA ARG A 574 -14.68 6.05 -0.10
C ARG A 574 -14.80 6.77 -1.43
N PHE A 575 -14.02 6.37 -2.43
CA PHE A 575 -14.06 6.94 -3.77
C PHE A 575 -15.42 6.70 -4.45
N TYR A 576 -15.96 5.48 -4.39
CA TYR A 576 -17.27 5.21 -4.99
C TYR A 576 -18.40 5.99 -4.33
N ILE A 577 -18.39 6.11 -2.99
CA ILE A 577 -19.40 6.87 -2.26
C ILE A 577 -19.32 8.36 -2.60
N ILE A 578 -18.13 8.96 -2.55
CA ILE A 578 -18.00 10.39 -2.83
C ILE A 578 -18.31 10.70 -4.30
N LEU A 579 -17.95 9.81 -5.23
CA LEU A 579 -18.28 9.95 -6.64
C LEU A 579 -19.80 9.85 -6.88
N SER A 580 -20.46 8.83 -6.34
CA SER A 580 -21.91 8.68 -6.53
C SER A 580 -22.69 9.86 -5.97
N LYS A 581 -22.32 10.33 -4.77
CA LYS A 581 -22.95 11.51 -4.15
C LYS A 581 -22.62 12.80 -4.89
N PHE A 582 -21.44 12.93 -5.48
CA PHE A 582 -21.10 14.08 -6.31
C PHE A 582 -21.94 14.13 -7.59
N LEU A 583 -22.14 12.99 -8.25
CA LEU A 583 -22.96 12.91 -9.47
C LEU A 583 -24.45 13.11 -9.17
N GLU A 584 -24.93 12.62 -8.03
CA GLU A 584 -26.28 12.90 -7.53
C GLU A 584 -26.50 14.40 -7.27
N PHE A 585 -25.49 15.06 -6.70
CA PHE A 585 -25.50 16.50 -6.45
C PHE A 585 -25.44 17.33 -7.75
N ASN A 586 -24.73 16.85 -8.77
CA ASN A 586 -24.52 17.53 -10.05
C ASN A 586 -25.07 16.72 -11.26
N PRO A 587 -26.39 16.55 -11.40
CA PRO A 587 -26.99 15.78 -12.49
C PRO A 587 -26.79 16.42 -13.88
N LYS A 588 -26.45 17.71 -13.92
CA LYS A 588 -26.19 18.46 -15.17
C LYS A 588 -24.73 18.40 -15.63
N LEU A 589 -23.87 17.67 -14.92
CA LEU A 589 -22.45 17.60 -15.25
C LEU A 589 -22.26 16.89 -16.60
N GLN A 590 -21.74 17.60 -17.59
CA GLN A 590 -21.58 17.08 -18.93
C GLN A 590 -20.38 16.12 -19.02
N PRO A 591 -20.57 14.86 -19.46
CA PRO A 591 -19.47 13.95 -19.74
C PRO A 591 -18.71 14.40 -20.98
N LYS A 592 -17.41 14.12 -21.00
CA LYS A 592 -16.59 14.25 -22.22
C LYS A 592 -16.94 13.15 -23.20
N ASP A 593 -16.66 13.39 -24.47
CA ASP A 593 -16.70 12.35 -25.47
C ASP A 593 -15.71 11.22 -25.08
N PRO A 594 -16.14 9.95 -24.99
CA PRO A 594 -15.23 8.83 -24.72
C PRO A 594 -14.13 8.70 -25.80
N ILE A 595 -14.36 9.19 -27.01
CA ILE A 595 -13.40 9.19 -28.10
C ILE A 595 -12.79 10.60 -28.21
N ARG A 596 -11.46 10.68 -28.17
CA ARG A 596 -10.73 11.95 -28.35
C ARG A 596 -9.95 12.00 -29.67
N LYS A 597 -9.54 10.86 -30.21
CA LYS A 597 -8.75 10.80 -31.44
C LYS A 597 -9.69 10.53 -32.61
N PHE A 598 -9.60 11.38 -33.63
CA PHE A 598 -10.19 11.10 -34.93
C PHE A 598 -9.55 9.86 -35.52
N ASP A 599 -10.37 8.96 -36.08
CA ASP A 599 -9.88 7.81 -36.80
C ASP A 599 -9.26 8.22 -38.16
N TYR A 600 -8.71 7.25 -38.88
CA TYR A 600 -8.07 7.51 -40.17
C TYR A 600 -9.03 8.10 -41.21
N TRP A 601 -10.27 7.61 -41.25
CA TRP A 601 -11.28 8.00 -42.25
C TRP A 601 -11.86 9.37 -41.93
N GLU A 602 -12.11 9.66 -40.66
CA GLU A 602 -12.48 10.99 -40.18
C GLU A 602 -11.37 12.00 -40.46
N LYS A 603 -10.11 11.62 -40.22
CA LYS A 603 -8.94 12.44 -40.57
C LYS A 603 -8.88 12.74 -42.06
N LEU A 604 -9.10 11.72 -42.90
CA LEU A 604 -9.13 11.86 -44.36
C LEU A 604 -10.28 12.75 -44.82
N ALA A 605 -11.47 12.60 -44.25
CA ALA A 605 -12.63 13.43 -44.57
C ALA A 605 -12.38 14.92 -44.24
N VAL A 606 -11.84 15.21 -43.05
CA VAL A 606 -11.49 16.58 -42.64
C VAL A 606 -10.41 17.18 -43.56
N TYR A 607 -9.39 16.39 -43.94
CA TYR A 607 -8.35 16.83 -44.87
C TYR A 607 -8.92 17.31 -46.21
N TRP A 608 -9.77 16.50 -46.84
CA TRP A 608 -10.35 16.83 -48.13
C TRP A 608 -11.34 17.99 -48.05
N ARG A 609 -12.16 18.03 -47.00
CA ARG A 609 -13.08 19.14 -46.74
C ARG A 609 -12.33 20.47 -46.64
N ASP A 610 -11.22 20.47 -45.90
CA ASP A 610 -10.40 21.66 -45.63
C ASP A 610 -9.30 21.87 -46.70
N LYS A 611 -9.30 21.06 -47.77
CA LYS A 611 -8.39 21.13 -48.93
C LYS A 611 -6.91 21.07 -48.54
N GLY A 612 -6.58 20.38 -47.45
CA GLY A 612 -5.23 20.32 -46.88
C GLY A 612 -4.70 21.68 -46.41
N VAL A 613 -5.56 22.67 -46.18
CA VAL A 613 -5.18 23.99 -45.68
C VAL A 613 -5.43 24.06 -44.18
N CYS A 614 -4.42 24.48 -43.43
CA CYS A 614 -4.55 24.69 -42.00
C CYS A 614 -5.56 25.81 -41.73
N GLN A 615 -6.62 25.50 -40.99
CA GLN A 615 -7.70 26.44 -40.66
C GLN A 615 -7.30 27.53 -39.65
N ILE A 616 -6.08 27.45 -39.10
CA ILE A 616 -5.55 28.41 -38.11
C ILE A 616 -4.58 29.41 -38.76
N CYS A 617 -3.64 28.94 -39.60
CA CYS A 617 -2.61 29.80 -40.21
C CYS A 617 -2.69 29.94 -41.73
N GLY A 618 -3.64 29.26 -42.39
CA GLY A 618 -3.84 29.33 -43.84
C GLY A 618 -2.78 28.63 -44.69
N LYS A 619 -1.77 27.99 -44.08
CA LYS A 619 -0.73 27.25 -44.82
C LYS A 619 -1.24 25.90 -45.32
N LYS A 620 -0.83 25.50 -46.51
CA LYS A 620 -1.07 24.16 -47.06
C LYS A 620 -0.16 23.15 -46.37
N VAL A 621 -0.70 22.01 -45.96
CA VAL A 621 -0.01 20.95 -45.22
C VAL A 621 -0.39 19.61 -45.85
N SER A 622 0.59 18.74 -46.05
CA SER A 622 0.39 17.37 -46.54
C SER A 622 -0.45 16.56 -45.54
N PHE A 623 -1.07 15.46 -46.00
CA PHE A 623 -1.90 14.61 -45.14
C PHE A 623 -1.08 13.93 -44.03
N GLU A 624 0.18 13.63 -44.34
CA GLU A 624 1.16 12.98 -43.50
C GLU A 624 1.62 13.91 -42.35
N GLU A 625 1.82 15.20 -42.64
CA GLU A 625 2.34 16.18 -41.69
C GLU A 625 1.23 16.93 -40.91
N GLY A 626 0.00 16.89 -41.40
CA GLY A 626 -1.12 17.57 -40.80
C GLY A 626 -1.89 16.72 -39.78
N THR A 627 -2.59 17.43 -38.89
CA THR A 627 -3.35 16.87 -37.78
C THR A 627 -4.77 17.40 -37.78
N VAL A 628 -5.70 16.67 -37.17
CA VAL A 628 -7.06 17.17 -36.92
C VAL A 628 -7.13 17.67 -35.49
N ASP A 629 -7.62 18.89 -35.35
CA ASP A 629 -7.92 19.53 -34.07
C ASP A 629 -9.43 19.71 -33.94
N HIS A 630 -9.96 19.78 -32.72
CA HIS A 630 -11.37 20.08 -32.52
C HIS A 630 -11.61 21.59 -32.59
N LYS A 631 -12.63 22.03 -33.32
CA LYS A 631 -13.11 23.43 -33.35
C LYS A 631 -13.54 23.85 -31.95
N ILE A 632 -14.53 23.13 -31.39
CA ILE A 632 -14.88 23.16 -29.97
C ILE A 632 -14.01 22.12 -29.27
N PRO A 633 -13.08 22.50 -28.36
CA PRO A 633 -12.19 21.53 -27.73
C PRO A 633 -12.93 20.40 -27.02
N HIS A 634 -12.35 19.21 -27.08
CA HIS A 634 -12.79 18.05 -26.29
C HIS A 634 -12.89 18.38 -24.79
N SER A 635 -11.96 19.19 -24.28
CA SER A 635 -11.94 19.66 -22.89
C SER A 635 -13.16 20.53 -22.52
N LYS A 636 -13.86 21.11 -23.51
CA LYS A 636 -15.09 21.92 -23.38
C LYS A 636 -16.36 21.19 -23.81
N GLY A 637 -16.30 19.86 -24.03
CA GLY A 637 -17.44 19.05 -24.42
C GLY A 637 -17.67 18.94 -25.92
N GLY A 638 -16.69 19.34 -26.74
CA GLY A 638 -16.75 19.10 -28.19
C GLY A 638 -16.63 17.62 -28.53
N LEU A 639 -17.54 17.14 -29.39
CA LEU A 639 -17.56 15.76 -29.88
C LEU A 639 -16.48 15.55 -30.96
N THR A 640 -15.94 14.34 -31.04
CA THR A 640 -15.04 13.90 -32.11
C THR A 640 -15.89 13.52 -33.30
N THR A 641 -16.22 14.50 -34.13
CA THR A 641 -16.98 14.34 -35.37
C THR A 641 -16.30 15.11 -36.50
N ILE A 642 -16.47 14.67 -37.75
CA ILE A 642 -15.91 15.37 -38.93
C ILE A 642 -16.28 16.85 -38.89
N GLU A 643 -17.52 17.19 -38.52
CA GLU A 643 -18.01 18.56 -38.42
C GLU A 643 -17.23 19.40 -37.40
N ASN A 644 -16.98 18.86 -36.20
CA ASN A 644 -16.21 19.53 -35.16
C ASN A 644 -14.68 19.39 -35.37
N GLY A 645 -14.21 18.55 -36.29
CA GLY A 645 -12.80 18.49 -36.68
C GLY A 645 -12.42 19.67 -37.58
N GLN A 646 -11.17 20.14 -37.49
CA GLN A 646 -10.56 21.11 -38.40
C GLN A 646 -9.12 20.72 -38.71
N TRP A 647 -8.69 20.90 -39.95
CA TRP A 647 -7.33 20.60 -40.38
C TRP A 647 -6.34 21.63 -39.82
N SER A 648 -5.26 21.15 -39.21
CA SER A 648 -4.25 22.01 -38.59
C SER A 648 -2.83 21.47 -38.78
N CYS A 649 -1.86 22.36 -39.00
CA CYS A 649 -0.45 21.96 -38.94
C CYS A 649 -0.06 21.63 -37.49
N ALA A 650 0.91 20.73 -37.32
CA ALA A 650 1.38 20.30 -35.99
C ALA A 650 1.79 21.47 -35.08
N SER A 651 2.41 22.52 -35.63
CA SER A 651 2.80 23.71 -34.86
C SER A 651 1.60 24.52 -34.36
N CYS A 652 0.55 24.69 -35.17
CA CYS A 652 -0.65 25.42 -34.76
C CYS A 652 -1.48 24.62 -33.76
N ASN A 653 -1.62 23.30 -33.97
CA ASN A 653 -2.28 22.41 -33.02
C ASN A 653 -1.57 22.42 -31.65
N SER A 654 -0.25 22.29 -31.66
CA SER A 654 0.57 22.34 -30.44
C SER A 654 0.51 23.70 -29.72
N ARG A 655 0.31 24.81 -30.45
CA ARG A 655 0.22 26.17 -29.87
C ARG A 655 -1.17 26.48 -29.31
N LYS A 656 -2.23 25.81 -29.79
CA LYS A 656 -3.61 26.06 -29.37
C LYS A 656 -3.87 25.69 -27.90
N LEU A 657 -3.15 24.72 -27.32
CA LEU A 657 -3.16 24.34 -25.87
C LEU A 657 -4.48 24.63 -25.13
N ASP A 658 -5.62 24.05 -25.58
CA ASP A 658 -6.95 24.22 -24.97
C ASP A 658 -7.38 25.70 -24.69
N LYS A 659 -6.75 26.70 -25.34
CA LYS A 659 -6.90 28.13 -25.01
C LYS A 659 -8.11 28.83 -25.65
N TYR A 660 -8.92 28.13 -26.45
CA TYR A 660 -10.10 28.73 -27.11
C TYR A 660 -11.37 27.95 -26.87
#